data_AF-A0A6G3QDM3-F1
#
_entry.id   AF-A0A6G3QDM3-F1
#
_cell.length_a   1.000
_cell.length_b   1.000
_cell.length_c   1.000
_cell.angle_alpha   90.00
_cell.angle_beta   90.00
_cell.angle_gamma   90.00
#
_symmetry.space_group_name_H-M   'P 1'
#
loop_
_entity.id
_entity.type
_entity.pdbx_description
1 polymer ?
#
loop_
_entity_poly.entity_id
_entity_poly.type
_entity_poly.pdbx_seq_one_letter_code
_entity_poly.pdbx_strand_id
1 'polypeptide(L)'
;MDQRYEVYALADQHFYETPDRLSAAGQAAPLFETAGRAVPEGWRAGRIGDWLALTPLGPDGDPLPGPTQGWKVHASATRANAERIAAAVWDYCVPRGIPFKFLPGPHLLHLRNTKYAGRDGSGKFVTIYPADEDLLHQVLTELGALLEGCEGPYILTDLRWHDGPLYVRYGAFARSFVVDERGSLVPAVRDGEGRLVPDRRAPSFQVPEWVRLPEFLEAQLAARNATTVSDLPYRIEKALHFSNGGGVYVGTDTRDGRRVVLKEGRPHAGLAADGADAISRLERERAALEQVSGLGTVPEVRDWFTLGDHRFLVMDFIEGRPLNSFFAERHPLLTHDPDPEAVAAYTRWALRIHRAVEETVEAVHARGIVFNDLHIFNIMVAPDEESVSLVDFEAAAPVEERGRQVVAHPGFFAPPDRRGLDVDRYALACLRLAFFMPLTTLFVVDRGKAAHLAEVIAGQFPDVPAEFLAGAVAEITRDVSAPGPGRPAPSPPAVPVEPGDWPYSRDSMVKAILASATPDRDDRLFPGDITQFSDGGGLGVAHGAAGVLYALSHAGAERYEEGERWLLAHTDPVPVGTPLGLYDGLAGVAHVLDLLGHRTRALDLIDVVLREKWHKLSSDLRGGLAGLGLVLGGLARTTGEPEFAERAQDVTDILVSRLDEPLPDPSKRRAGLLRGASGPALLFLRQYEATGDPALLEAAGTALRRDLDRCVVQRGGGLEVDEGWRTMPYLAEGSVGIGLVLDDYLALDAAEGRSRTRSDGREGFEEARDRILTAAASRFYAQPGLFQGRAGMILHLARTGAPEARQREQIAGLGWYAMSYQGQLAFPGHQMMRLSMDLGTGTAGCLLALGAALDETAPAALPFLPPLRRPQNAAPHKES
;
A
#
# COMPACT_ATOMS: atom_id res chain seq x y z
N MET A 1 2.48 -2.02 7.26
CA MET A 1 1.84 -0.81 6.71
C MET A 1 2.67 -0.36 5.52
N ASP A 2 2.05 -0.04 4.38
CA ASP A 2 2.78 0.56 3.26
C ASP A 2 2.98 2.06 3.56
N GLN A 3 4.22 2.43 3.83
CA GLN A 3 4.58 3.77 4.31
C GLN A 3 4.45 4.85 3.24
N ARG A 4 4.25 4.47 1.97
CA ARG A 4 4.02 5.44 0.89
C ARG A 4 2.76 6.27 1.13
N TYR A 5 1.72 5.70 1.73
CA TYR A 5 0.43 6.37 1.91
C TYR A 5 0.52 7.66 2.75
N GLU A 6 1.42 7.73 3.72
CA GLU A 6 1.62 8.92 4.54
C GLU A 6 1.98 10.14 3.69
N VAL A 7 2.85 9.93 2.71
CA VAL A 7 3.32 10.98 1.79
C VAL A 7 2.19 11.49 0.90
N TYR A 8 1.32 10.60 0.43
CA TYR A 8 0.16 10.97 -0.39
C TYR A 8 -0.99 11.57 0.42
N ALA A 9 -0.96 11.50 1.75
CA ALA A 9 -1.96 12.15 2.60
C ALA A 9 -1.62 13.62 2.89
N LEU A 10 -0.43 14.12 2.52
CA LEU A 10 0.01 15.46 2.92
C LEU A 10 -0.67 16.60 2.15
N ALA A 11 -0.99 16.39 0.86
CA ALA A 11 -1.37 17.46 -0.06
C ALA A 11 -2.87 17.83 0.00
N ASP A 12 -3.74 16.88 0.32
CA ASP A 12 -5.19 17.07 0.39
C ASP A 12 -5.75 16.52 1.71
N GLN A 13 -6.77 17.20 2.26
CA GLN A 13 -7.37 16.84 3.55
C GLN A 13 -8.28 15.60 3.45
N HIS A 14 -8.94 15.40 2.31
CA HIS A 14 -9.95 14.36 2.11
C HIS A 14 -9.42 13.18 1.29
N PHE A 15 -8.58 13.42 0.28
CA PHE A 15 -8.16 12.40 -0.68
C PHE A 15 -6.64 12.17 -0.68
N TYR A 16 -6.21 11.01 -1.20
CA TYR A 16 -4.80 10.80 -1.51
C TYR A 16 -4.41 11.66 -2.72
N GLU A 17 -3.25 12.30 -2.65
CA GLU A 17 -2.77 13.24 -3.66
C GLU A 17 -1.24 13.24 -3.77
N THR A 18 -0.72 13.52 -4.96
CA THR A 18 0.72 13.57 -5.18
C THR A 18 1.36 14.75 -4.42
N PRO A 19 2.57 14.58 -3.88
CA PRO A 19 3.16 15.61 -3.01
C PRO A 19 3.63 16.87 -3.74
N ASP A 20 3.74 16.85 -5.07
CA ASP A 20 3.99 18.03 -5.89
C ASP A 20 2.81 19.02 -5.91
N ARG A 21 1.60 18.55 -5.57
CA ARG A 21 0.41 19.40 -5.42
C ARG A 21 0.24 20.02 -4.04
N LEU A 22 1.22 19.85 -3.14
CA LEU A 22 1.23 20.58 -1.88
C LEU A 22 1.20 22.08 -2.16
N SER A 23 0.10 22.73 -1.79
CA SER A 23 -0.02 24.18 -1.84
C SER A 23 0.10 24.76 -0.44
N ALA A 24 1.02 25.71 -0.25
CA ALA A 24 1.03 26.54 0.94
C ALA A 24 0.10 27.72 0.66
N ALA A 25 -1.05 27.79 1.34
CA ALA A 25 -2.03 28.87 1.19
C ALA A 25 -2.44 29.16 -0.28
N GLY A 26 -2.60 28.11 -1.10
CA GLY A 26 -2.98 28.23 -2.51
C GLY A 26 -1.83 28.58 -3.48
N GLN A 27 -0.58 28.60 -3.02
CA GLN A 27 0.61 28.75 -3.88
C GLN A 27 1.34 27.41 -4.02
N ALA A 28 1.75 27.06 -5.24
CA ALA A 28 2.53 25.86 -5.53
C ALA A 28 3.82 25.80 -4.69
N ALA A 29 4.24 24.60 -4.30
CA ALA A 29 5.45 24.41 -3.53
C ALA A 29 6.67 25.06 -4.22
N PRO A 30 7.56 25.74 -3.47
CA PRO A 30 8.69 26.44 -4.06
C PRO A 30 9.66 25.45 -4.74
N LEU A 31 10.15 25.85 -5.91
CA LEU A 31 11.20 25.14 -6.64
C LEU A 31 12.57 25.73 -6.31
N PHE A 32 13.62 24.98 -6.61
CA PHE A 32 14.99 25.48 -6.68
C PHE A 32 15.11 26.52 -7.80
N GLU A 33 15.93 27.55 -7.62
CA GLU A 33 16.18 28.58 -8.65
C GLU A 33 16.69 27.94 -9.95
N THR A 34 17.56 26.92 -9.81
CA THR A 34 18.07 26.13 -10.92
C THR A 34 16.97 25.44 -11.73
N ALA A 35 15.87 25.01 -11.09
CA ALA A 35 14.75 24.40 -11.79
C ALA A 35 13.91 25.41 -12.59
N GLY A 36 14.03 26.71 -12.29
CA GLY A 36 13.39 27.80 -13.03
C GLY A 36 14.23 28.36 -14.19
N ARG A 37 15.43 27.85 -14.43
CA ARG A 37 16.29 28.30 -15.53
C ARG A 37 15.66 28.00 -16.89
N ALA A 38 15.89 28.89 -17.86
CA ALA A 38 15.48 28.66 -19.24
C ALA A 38 16.20 27.42 -19.81
N VAL A 39 15.44 26.58 -20.52
CA VAL A 39 16.01 25.40 -21.19
C VAL A 39 16.92 25.87 -22.33
N PRO A 40 18.20 25.46 -22.37
CA PRO A 40 19.12 25.89 -23.42
C PRO A 40 18.70 25.43 -24.82
N GLU A 41 19.16 26.13 -25.85
CA GLU A 41 18.99 25.69 -27.24
C GLU A 41 19.63 24.30 -27.45
N GLY A 42 18.96 23.42 -28.18
CA GLY A 42 19.40 22.04 -28.36
C GLY A 42 19.15 21.13 -27.14
N TRP A 43 18.32 21.55 -26.17
CA TRP A 43 17.92 20.73 -25.03
C TRP A 43 16.40 20.64 -24.88
N ARG A 44 15.94 19.55 -24.27
CA ARG A 44 14.56 19.37 -23.80
C ARG A 44 14.54 19.17 -22.30
N ALA A 45 13.62 19.85 -21.62
CA ALA A 45 13.26 19.56 -20.24
C ALA A 45 11.94 18.78 -20.18
N GLY A 46 11.83 17.82 -19.27
CA GLY A 46 10.60 17.06 -19.06
C GLY A 46 10.46 16.53 -17.65
N ARG A 47 9.22 16.39 -17.18
CA ARG A 47 8.90 15.74 -15.91
C ARG A 47 8.88 14.23 -16.09
N ILE A 48 9.55 13.50 -15.19
CA ILE A 48 9.53 12.03 -15.15
C ILE A 48 9.33 11.60 -13.70
N GLY A 49 8.08 11.39 -13.29
CA GLY A 49 7.73 11.31 -11.86
C GLY A 49 8.17 12.60 -11.15
N ASP A 50 8.82 12.47 -9.99
CA ASP A 50 9.31 13.62 -9.22
C ASP A 50 10.52 14.35 -9.84
N TRP A 51 11.10 13.82 -10.93
CA TRP A 51 12.35 14.33 -11.51
C TRP A 51 12.08 15.39 -12.57
N LEU A 52 12.95 16.41 -12.63
CA LEU A 52 13.14 17.26 -13.80
C LEU A 52 14.33 16.70 -14.60
N ALA A 53 14.07 16.21 -15.81
CA ALA A 53 15.07 15.61 -16.69
C ALA A 53 15.45 16.56 -17.82
N LEU A 54 16.76 16.72 -18.05
CA LEU A 54 17.35 17.54 -19.10
C LEU A 54 18.05 16.60 -20.08
N THR A 55 17.58 16.63 -21.33
CA THR A 55 18.07 15.74 -22.40
C THR A 55 18.57 16.59 -23.58
N PRO A 56 19.82 16.41 -24.03
CA PRO A 56 20.33 17.08 -25.21
C PRO A 56 19.69 16.48 -26.48
N LEU A 57 19.46 17.33 -27.48
CA LEU A 57 18.82 16.99 -28.75
C LEU A 57 19.81 17.12 -29.90
N GLY A 58 19.66 16.27 -30.91
CA GLY A 58 20.30 16.42 -32.21
C GLY A 58 19.62 17.46 -33.10
N PRO A 59 20.17 17.72 -34.30
CA PRO A 59 19.62 18.68 -35.26
C PRO A 59 18.17 18.40 -35.66
N ASP A 60 17.76 17.13 -35.64
CA ASP A 60 16.42 16.67 -36.03
C ASP A 60 15.37 16.81 -34.89
N GLY A 61 15.79 17.30 -33.71
CA GLY A 61 14.94 17.45 -32.53
C GLY A 61 14.79 16.19 -31.67
N ASP A 62 15.41 15.07 -32.09
CA ASP A 62 15.44 13.82 -31.33
C ASP A 62 16.56 13.82 -30.27
N PRO A 63 16.40 13.07 -29.17
CA PRO A 63 17.47 12.89 -28.19
C PRO A 63 18.76 12.39 -28.83
N LEU A 64 19.91 12.95 -28.43
CA LEU A 64 21.20 12.46 -28.89
C LEU A 64 21.36 10.96 -28.57
N PRO A 65 21.93 10.15 -29.49
CA PRO A 65 22.15 8.74 -29.25
C PRO A 65 23.11 8.54 -28.08
N GLY A 66 22.77 7.62 -27.19
CA GLY A 66 23.54 7.29 -26.00
C GLY A 66 23.29 5.85 -25.54
N PRO A 67 24.08 5.35 -24.58
CA PRO A 67 23.89 4.00 -24.06
C PRO A 67 22.54 3.86 -23.37
N THR A 68 21.90 2.70 -23.52
CA THR A 68 20.63 2.38 -22.84
C THR A 68 20.84 1.92 -21.39
N GLN A 69 22.08 1.57 -21.02
CA GLN A 69 22.53 1.20 -19.68
C GLN A 69 24.04 1.50 -19.52
N GLY A 70 24.49 1.70 -18.29
CA GLY A 70 25.90 1.96 -18.01
C GLY A 70 26.14 2.38 -16.57
N TRP A 71 27.35 2.88 -16.30
CA TRP A 71 27.66 3.56 -15.06
C TRP A 71 27.03 4.95 -15.04
N LYS A 72 26.20 5.22 -14.03
CA LYS A 72 25.61 6.54 -13.78
C LYS A 72 26.16 7.13 -12.50
N VAL A 73 26.25 8.45 -12.47
CA VAL A 73 26.68 9.20 -11.29
C VAL A 73 25.45 9.76 -10.59
N HIS A 74 25.39 9.61 -9.27
CA HIS A 74 24.40 10.27 -8.44
C HIS A 74 25.09 11.27 -7.52
N ALA A 75 24.43 12.39 -7.26
CA ALA A 75 24.85 13.29 -6.18
C ALA A 75 23.83 13.23 -5.05
N SER A 76 24.32 13.14 -3.82
CA SER A 76 23.51 13.36 -2.62
C SER A 76 23.49 14.84 -2.24
N ALA A 77 22.46 15.30 -1.54
CA ALA A 77 22.39 16.67 -1.06
C ALA A 77 21.67 16.77 0.29
N THR A 78 22.08 17.74 1.09
CA THR A 78 21.26 18.25 2.19
C THR A 78 20.36 19.37 1.67
N ARG A 79 19.35 19.77 2.46
CA ARG A 79 18.52 20.93 2.11
C ARG A 79 19.34 22.22 1.94
N ALA A 80 20.43 22.37 2.70
CA ALA A 80 21.25 23.58 2.71
C ALA A 80 22.11 23.74 1.44
N ASN A 81 22.53 22.65 0.80
CA ASN A 81 23.44 22.70 -0.35
C ASN A 81 22.83 22.22 -1.68
N ALA A 82 21.58 21.73 -1.68
CA ALA A 82 20.91 21.22 -2.87
C ALA A 82 20.88 22.21 -4.04
N GLU A 83 20.59 23.48 -3.81
CA GLU A 83 20.61 24.52 -4.85
C GLU A 83 22.00 24.66 -5.48
N ARG A 84 23.05 24.75 -4.65
CA ARG A 84 24.44 24.84 -5.10
C ARG A 84 24.83 23.63 -5.95
N ILE A 85 24.46 22.43 -5.51
CA ILE A 85 24.76 21.18 -6.24
C ILE A 85 24.02 21.16 -7.58
N ALA A 86 22.73 21.50 -7.60
CA ALA A 86 21.95 21.54 -8.85
C ALA A 86 22.54 22.54 -9.85
N ALA A 87 22.89 23.75 -9.38
CA ALA A 87 23.51 24.78 -10.20
C ALA A 87 24.86 24.30 -10.79
N ALA A 88 25.74 23.74 -9.95
CA ALA A 88 27.04 23.23 -10.41
C ALA A 88 26.90 22.09 -11.41
N VAL A 89 25.97 21.15 -11.19
CA VAL A 89 25.68 20.07 -12.14
C VAL A 89 25.19 20.63 -13.47
N TRP A 90 24.24 21.58 -13.43
CA TRP A 90 23.70 22.22 -14.62
C TRP A 90 24.81 22.90 -15.43
N ASP A 91 25.61 23.74 -14.77
CA ASP A 91 26.69 24.52 -15.39
C ASP A 91 27.83 23.62 -15.90
N TYR A 92 28.00 22.43 -15.31
CA TYR A 92 28.97 21.44 -15.77
C TYR A 92 28.46 20.63 -16.97
N CYS A 93 27.25 20.10 -16.88
CA CYS A 93 26.68 19.12 -17.82
C CYS A 93 26.16 19.76 -19.11
N VAL A 94 25.52 20.94 -19.03
CA VAL A 94 24.91 21.59 -20.20
C VAL A 94 25.94 21.92 -21.29
N PRO A 95 27.08 22.58 -21.00
CA PRO A 95 28.08 22.88 -22.03
C PRO A 95 28.76 21.65 -22.63
N ARG A 96 28.69 20.50 -21.95
CA ARG A 96 29.32 19.23 -22.34
C ARG A 96 28.35 18.24 -22.98
N GLY A 97 27.07 18.59 -23.11
CA GLY A 97 26.07 17.70 -23.70
C GLY A 97 25.76 16.45 -22.87
N ILE A 98 25.95 16.48 -21.55
CA ILE A 98 25.77 15.30 -20.69
C ILE A 98 24.35 15.27 -20.14
N PRO A 99 23.51 14.26 -20.46
CA PRO A 99 22.15 14.19 -19.94
C PRO A 99 22.14 14.04 -18.41
N PHE A 100 21.20 14.70 -17.74
CA PHE A 100 21.05 14.61 -16.29
C PHE A 100 19.61 14.88 -15.85
N LYS A 101 19.31 14.54 -14.59
CA LYS A 101 18.03 14.86 -13.95
C LYS A 101 18.25 15.16 -12.48
N PHE A 102 17.36 15.97 -11.89
CA PHE A 102 17.42 16.30 -10.47
C PHE A 102 16.02 16.53 -9.88
N LEU A 103 15.92 16.52 -8.55
CA LEU A 103 14.68 16.89 -7.86
C LEU A 103 14.49 18.41 -7.94
N PRO A 104 13.35 18.90 -8.42
CA PRO A 104 13.16 20.31 -8.76
C PRO A 104 12.97 21.22 -7.54
N GLY A 105 12.73 20.68 -6.34
CA GLY A 105 12.29 21.46 -5.20
C GLY A 105 12.66 20.85 -3.84
N PRO A 106 12.85 21.68 -2.79
CA PRO A 106 13.29 21.23 -1.47
C PRO A 106 12.37 20.20 -0.82
N HIS A 107 11.06 20.33 -1.03
CA HIS A 107 10.07 19.43 -0.45
C HIS A 107 10.20 17.99 -0.98
N LEU A 108 10.41 17.82 -2.29
CA LEU A 108 10.61 16.50 -2.90
C LEU A 108 11.92 15.85 -2.43
N LEU A 109 12.98 16.65 -2.24
CA LEU A 109 14.23 16.19 -1.64
C LEU A 109 14.01 15.70 -0.20
N HIS A 110 13.23 16.44 0.60
CA HIS A 110 12.88 16.04 1.96
C HIS A 110 12.14 14.69 1.96
N LEU A 111 11.08 14.54 1.16
CA LEU A 111 10.29 13.32 1.06
C LEU A 111 11.11 12.09 0.61
N ARG A 112 12.05 12.28 -0.31
CA ARG A 112 12.95 11.20 -0.76
C ARG A 112 13.96 10.79 0.32
N ASN A 113 14.01 11.50 1.44
CA ASN A 113 14.96 11.26 2.51
C ASN A 113 14.33 11.18 3.92
N THR A 114 13.02 11.06 4.04
CA THR A 114 12.33 10.82 5.32
C THR A 114 12.71 9.46 5.92
N LYS A 115 12.35 9.21 7.19
CA LYS A 115 12.63 7.94 7.91
C LYS A 115 12.20 6.71 7.10
N TYR A 116 11.07 6.79 6.40
CA TYR A 116 10.46 5.67 5.69
C TYR A 116 10.56 5.77 4.16
N ALA A 117 11.38 6.67 3.65
CA ALA A 117 11.70 6.71 2.23
C ALA A 117 12.35 5.41 1.75
N GLY A 118 12.03 4.98 0.53
CA GLY A 118 12.61 3.78 -0.09
C GLY A 118 14.14 3.83 -0.10
N ARG A 119 14.77 2.82 0.51
CA ARG A 119 16.24 2.75 0.67
C ARG A 119 17.00 2.66 -0.65
N ASP A 120 16.33 2.27 -1.73
CA ASP A 120 16.89 2.18 -3.09
C ASP A 120 17.01 3.55 -3.79
N GLY A 121 16.13 4.49 -3.42
CA GLY A 121 16.09 5.85 -3.97
C GLY A 121 16.61 6.93 -3.01
N SER A 122 16.72 6.60 -1.72
CA SER A 122 17.08 7.58 -0.70
C SER A 122 18.44 8.24 -0.94
N GLY A 123 18.49 9.54 -0.63
CA GLY A 123 19.67 10.39 -0.78
C GLY A 123 19.97 10.80 -2.22
N LYS A 124 19.40 10.15 -3.25
CA LYS A 124 19.62 10.53 -4.65
C LYS A 124 18.90 11.83 -4.97
N PHE A 125 19.67 12.90 -5.11
CA PHE A 125 19.18 14.22 -5.48
C PHE A 125 19.35 14.50 -6.98
N VAL A 126 20.48 14.10 -7.55
CA VAL A 126 20.84 14.23 -8.97
C VAL A 126 21.18 12.87 -9.55
N THR A 127 20.91 12.66 -10.84
CA THR A 127 21.47 11.56 -11.64
C THR A 127 22.06 12.12 -12.93
N ILE A 128 23.31 11.77 -13.24
CA ILE A 128 24.05 12.15 -14.46
C ILE A 128 24.32 10.87 -15.25
N TYR A 129 24.24 10.96 -16.58
CA TYR A 129 24.35 9.84 -17.51
C TYR A 129 25.58 9.97 -18.43
N PRO A 130 26.80 9.63 -17.97
CA PRO A 130 27.98 9.55 -18.82
C PRO A 130 27.81 8.53 -19.96
N ALA A 131 28.41 8.79 -21.11
CA ALA A 131 28.33 7.92 -22.28
C ALA A 131 29.23 6.68 -22.17
N ASP A 132 30.35 6.78 -21.46
CA ASP A 132 31.38 5.75 -21.30
C ASP A 132 32.17 5.92 -19.99
N GLU A 133 33.14 5.03 -19.76
CA GLU A 133 33.97 5.01 -18.55
C GLU A 133 34.99 6.17 -18.48
N ASP A 134 35.42 6.71 -19.64
CA ASP A 134 36.32 7.86 -19.69
C ASP A 134 35.59 9.13 -19.25
N LEU A 135 34.39 9.37 -19.79
CA LEU A 135 33.54 10.48 -19.37
C LEU A 135 33.07 10.32 -17.92
N LEU A 136 32.81 9.09 -17.47
CA LEU A 136 32.54 8.81 -16.06
C LEU A 136 33.69 9.30 -15.17
N HIS A 137 34.92 8.92 -15.49
CA HIS A 137 36.09 9.30 -14.70
C HIS A 137 36.31 10.81 -14.72
N GLN A 138 36.11 11.45 -15.88
CA GLN A 138 36.19 12.90 -16.01
C GLN A 138 35.14 13.60 -15.15
N VAL A 139 33.87 13.17 -15.20
CA VAL A 139 32.78 13.71 -14.37
C VAL A 139 33.13 13.55 -12.88
N LEU A 140 33.51 12.36 -12.44
CA LEU A 140 33.82 12.11 -11.03
C LEU A 140 34.98 12.99 -10.53
N THR A 141 36.00 13.21 -11.34
CA THR A 141 37.17 14.02 -10.98
C THR A 141 36.86 15.52 -10.99
N GLU A 142 36.37 16.05 -12.12
CA GLU A 142 36.16 17.49 -12.30
C GLU A 142 34.97 18.01 -11.50
N LEU A 143 33.82 17.33 -11.60
CA LEU A 143 32.64 17.73 -10.83
C LEU A 143 32.83 17.42 -9.34
N GLY A 144 33.56 16.35 -9.00
CA GLY A 144 33.93 16.05 -7.61
C GLY A 144 34.68 17.22 -6.95
N ALA A 145 35.66 17.80 -7.65
CA ALA A 145 36.39 18.97 -7.16
C ALA A 145 35.49 20.21 -7.00
N LEU A 146 34.52 20.44 -7.90
CA LEU A 146 33.57 21.56 -7.78
C LEU A 146 32.61 21.41 -6.59
N LEU A 147 32.34 20.16 -6.19
CA LEU A 147 31.42 19.81 -5.12
C LEU A 147 32.12 19.48 -3.80
N GLU A 148 33.44 19.72 -3.69
CA GLU A 148 34.19 19.50 -2.46
C GLU A 148 33.58 20.29 -1.29
N GLY A 149 33.46 19.61 -0.14
CA GLY A 149 32.81 20.15 1.08
C GLY A 149 31.28 20.13 1.05
N CYS A 150 30.62 19.64 -0.01
CA CYS A 150 29.19 19.43 0.00
C CYS A 150 28.81 18.12 0.70
N GLU A 151 28.07 18.23 1.80
CA GLU A 151 27.55 17.09 2.56
C GLU A 151 26.27 16.49 1.97
N GLY A 152 25.96 15.25 2.33
CA GLY A 152 24.71 14.60 1.99
C GLY A 152 24.60 13.21 2.60
N PRO A 153 23.40 12.62 2.62
CA PRO A 153 23.21 11.25 3.10
C PRO A 153 23.96 10.25 2.23
N TYR A 154 24.50 9.20 2.85
CA TYR A 154 25.12 8.10 2.12
C TYR A 154 24.11 7.40 1.19
N ILE A 155 24.49 7.10 -0.06
CA ILE A 155 23.62 6.36 -0.99
C ILE A 155 23.94 4.86 -0.90
N LEU A 156 23.09 4.09 -0.22
CA LEU A 156 23.35 2.68 0.12
C LEU A 156 23.60 1.77 -1.09
N THR A 157 22.95 2.07 -2.21
CA THR A 157 23.02 1.25 -3.42
C THR A 157 24.23 1.54 -4.31
N ASP A 158 25.04 2.53 -3.95
CA ASP A 158 26.06 3.11 -4.82
C ASP A 158 27.42 3.15 -4.10
N LEU A 159 28.50 3.26 -4.88
CA LEU A 159 29.84 3.41 -4.35
C LEU A 159 30.19 4.89 -4.22
N ARG A 160 30.61 5.34 -3.02
CA ARG A 160 31.00 6.73 -2.75
C ARG A 160 32.30 7.08 -3.46
N TRP A 161 32.34 8.21 -4.13
CA TRP A 161 33.57 8.78 -4.69
C TRP A 161 34.23 9.69 -3.64
N HIS A 162 35.38 9.26 -3.10
CA HIS A 162 36.07 9.90 -1.98
C HIS A 162 35.11 10.23 -0.82
N ASP A 163 35.08 11.46 -0.34
CA ASP A 163 34.22 11.92 0.76
C ASP A 163 32.80 12.29 0.30
N GLY A 164 32.44 12.06 -0.96
CA GLY A 164 31.19 12.50 -1.56
C GLY A 164 31.23 13.95 -2.06
N PRO A 165 30.09 14.52 -2.50
CA PRO A 165 28.74 13.95 -2.49
C PRO A 165 28.42 13.06 -3.71
N LEU A 166 29.43 12.74 -4.54
CA LEU A 166 29.24 11.91 -5.73
C LEU A 166 29.30 10.41 -5.40
N TYR A 167 28.44 9.65 -6.07
CA TYR A 167 28.32 8.21 -5.96
C TYR A 167 28.14 7.60 -7.35
N VAL A 168 28.55 6.34 -7.52
CA VAL A 168 28.48 5.65 -8.81
C VAL A 168 27.81 4.28 -8.69
N ARG A 169 26.99 3.94 -9.70
CA ARG A 169 26.34 2.63 -9.83
C ARG A 169 26.12 2.27 -11.29
N TYR A 170 26.21 0.99 -11.63
CA TYR A 170 25.79 0.46 -12.92
C TYR A 170 24.26 0.23 -12.95
N GLY A 171 23.59 0.63 -14.04
CA GLY A 171 22.16 0.35 -14.24
C GLY A 171 21.58 0.91 -15.52
N ALA A 172 20.26 0.74 -15.70
CA ALA A 172 19.56 1.20 -16.88
C ALA A 172 19.47 2.75 -16.95
N PHE A 173 19.60 3.29 -18.16
CA PHE A 173 19.41 4.70 -18.50
C PHE A 173 18.01 4.92 -19.09
N ALA A 174 17.61 4.02 -19.98
CA ALA A 174 16.26 3.97 -20.54
C ALA A 174 15.35 3.04 -19.70
N ARG A 175 14.05 3.31 -19.71
CA ARG A 175 13.07 2.42 -19.08
C ARG A 175 13.00 1.12 -19.89
N SER A 176 13.37 0.02 -19.26
CA SER A 176 13.13 -1.34 -19.75
C SER A 176 12.55 -2.14 -18.61
N PHE A 177 11.65 -3.07 -18.91
CA PHE A 177 10.98 -3.88 -17.90
C PHE A 177 11.02 -5.36 -18.28
N VAL A 178 11.01 -6.20 -17.26
CA VAL A 178 10.86 -7.66 -17.37
C VAL A 178 9.89 -8.13 -16.30
N VAL A 179 9.24 -9.25 -16.52
CA VAL A 179 8.45 -9.92 -15.48
C VAL A 179 9.40 -10.72 -14.60
N ASP A 180 9.38 -10.48 -13.29
CA ASP A 180 10.20 -11.21 -12.32
C ASP A 180 9.64 -12.61 -12.01
N GLU A 181 10.36 -13.37 -11.18
CA GLU A 181 9.94 -14.72 -10.72
C GLU A 181 8.56 -14.73 -10.01
N ARG A 182 8.06 -13.57 -9.59
CA ARG A 182 6.77 -13.40 -8.90
C ARG A 182 5.66 -12.92 -9.84
N GLY A 183 5.92 -12.86 -11.15
CA GLY A 183 4.96 -12.36 -12.13
C GLY A 183 4.80 -10.84 -12.13
N SER A 184 5.69 -10.08 -11.45
CA SER A 184 5.61 -8.63 -11.35
C SER A 184 6.48 -7.95 -12.42
N LEU A 185 5.97 -6.90 -13.05
CA LEU A 185 6.74 -6.08 -13.98
C LEU A 185 7.77 -5.23 -13.21
N VAL A 186 9.06 -5.47 -13.41
CA VAL A 186 10.16 -4.79 -12.71
C VAL A 186 11.15 -4.16 -13.70
N PRO A 187 11.86 -3.07 -13.34
CA PRO A 187 12.90 -2.48 -14.18
C PRO A 187 13.98 -3.51 -14.54
N ALA A 188 14.54 -3.40 -15.74
CA ALA A 188 15.48 -4.37 -16.31
C ALA A 188 16.74 -3.72 -16.90
N VAL A 189 17.84 -4.48 -16.90
CA VAL A 189 19.10 -4.23 -17.62
C VAL A 189 19.40 -5.42 -18.54
N ARG A 190 20.31 -5.25 -19.50
CA ARG A 190 20.80 -6.34 -20.34
C ARG A 190 22.04 -7.00 -19.72
N ASP A 191 22.06 -8.33 -19.71
CA ASP A 191 23.23 -9.13 -19.35
C ASP A 191 24.30 -9.14 -20.46
N GLY A 192 25.40 -9.87 -20.23
CA GLY A 192 26.51 -10.02 -21.20
C GLY A 192 26.10 -10.67 -22.52
N GLU A 193 24.96 -11.37 -22.56
CA GLU A 193 24.37 -11.98 -23.75
C GLU A 193 23.26 -11.11 -24.38
N GLY A 194 22.99 -9.93 -23.82
CA GLY A 194 21.99 -8.98 -24.32
C GLY A 194 20.55 -9.26 -23.85
N ARG A 195 20.33 -10.24 -22.97
CA ARG A 195 19.01 -10.61 -22.44
C ARG A 195 18.60 -9.66 -21.33
N LEU A 196 17.31 -9.30 -21.27
CA LEU A 196 16.79 -8.47 -20.19
C LEU A 196 16.66 -9.28 -18.91
N VAL A 197 17.30 -8.79 -17.85
CA VAL A 197 17.26 -9.34 -16.49
C VAL A 197 16.85 -8.24 -15.50
N PRO A 198 16.23 -8.57 -14.35
CA PRO A 198 15.85 -7.57 -13.36
C PRO A 198 17.02 -6.69 -12.90
N ASP A 199 16.85 -5.37 -12.91
CA ASP A 199 17.76 -4.40 -12.28
C ASP A 199 17.58 -4.49 -10.75
N ARG A 200 18.31 -5.42 -10.11
CA ARG A 200 18.20 -5.66 -8.67
C ARG A 200 18.70 -4.44 -7.89
N ARG A 201 17.84 -3.82 -7.07
CA ARG A 201 18.15 -2.62 -6.26
C ARG A 201 18.20 -2.93 -4.76
N ALA A 202 18.92 -3.98 -4.38
CA ALA A 202 19.20 -4.24 -2.98
C ALA A 202 19.93 -3.03 -2.35
N PRO A 203 19.72 -2.72 -1.06
CA PRO A 203 20.32 -1.56 -0.37
C PRO A 203 21.81 -1.78 -0.04
N SER A 204 22.58 -2.16 -1.06
CA SER A 204 24.01 -2.45 -1.03
C SER A 204 24.59 -2.21 -2.43
N PHE A 205 25.80 -1.68 -2.53
CA PHE A 205 26.51 -1.60 -3.80
C PHE A 205 26.80 -2.99 -4.37
N GLN A 206 26.44 -3.20 -5.64
CA GLN A 206 26.62 -4.43 -6.40
C GLN A 206 27.11 -4.09 -7.80
N VAL A 207 28.04 -4.89 -8.30
CA VAL A 207 28.48 -4.87 -9.69
C VAL A 207 27.89 -6.12 -10.36
N PRO A 208 27.14 -5.98 -11.47
CA PRO A 208 26.64 -7.15 -12.20
C PRO A 208 27.78 -8.07 -12.63
N GLU A 209 27.55 -9.39 -12.66
CA GLU A 209 28.59 -10.40 -12.92
C GLU A 209 29.28 -10.23 -14.28
N TRP A 210 28.58 -9.65 -15.26
CA TRP A 210 29.07 -9.37 -16.61
C TRP A 210 29.76 -8.00 -16.77
N VAL A 211 29.85 -7.21 -15.69
CA VAL A 211 30.46 -5.89 -15.70
C VAL A 211 31.75 -5.93 -14.89
N ARG A 212 32.85 -5.43 -15.47
CA ARG A 212 34.10 -5.22 -14.74
C ARG A 212 34.04 -3.89 -13.99
N LEU A 213 34.52 -3.85 -12.75
CA LEU A 213 34.70 -2.60 -12.03
C LEU A 213 35.86 -1.79 -12.67
N PRO A 214 35.65 -0.52 -13.04
CA PRO A 214 36.74 0.37 -13.47
C PRO A 214 37.84 0.48 -12.41
N GLU A 215 39.11 0.43 -12.83
CA GLU A 215 40.28 0.40 -11.93
C GLU A 215 40.32 1.61 -10.97
N PHE A 216 39.93 2.79 -11.44
CA PHE A 216 39.88 4.00 -10.63
C PHE A 216 38.84 3.96 -9.49
N LEU A 217 37.93 2.96 -9.46
CA LEU A 217 36.97 2.74 -8.38
C LEU A 217 37.44 1.72 -7.34
N GLU A 218 38.55 1.01 -7.56
CA GLU A 218 39.00 -0.08 -6.66
C GLU A 218 39.34 0.42 -5.26
N ALA A 219 40.02 1.57 -5.14
CA ALA A 219 40.34 2.17 -3.86
C ALA A 219 39.08 2.52 -3.05
N GLN A 220 38.01 2.91 -3.73
CA GLN A 220 36.76 3.34 -3.11
C GLN A 220 36.00 2.11 -2.60
N LEU A 221 36.05 1.01 -3.36
CA LEU A 221 35.53 -0.28 -2.92
C LEU A 221 36.32 -0.84 -1.72
N ALA A 222 37.64 -0.73 -1.73
CA ALA A 222 38.49 -1.14 -0.62
C ALA A 222 38.19 -0.33 0.66
N ALA A 223 38.05 0.99 0.55
CA ALA A 223 37.68 1.86 1.66
C ALA A 223 36.32 1.48 2.26
N ARG A 224 35.32 1.20 1.42
CA ARG A 224 34.01 0.71 1.88
C ARG A 224 34.12 -0.61 2.66
N ASN A 225 34.93 -1.55 2.18
CA ASN A 225 35.06 -2.88 2.78
C ASN A 225 35.90 -2.89 4.07
N ALA A 226 36.68 -1.84 4.34
CA ALA A 226 37.51 -1.73 5.54
C ALA A 226 36.70 -1.50 6.83
N THR A 227 35.49 -0.95 6.73
CA THR A 227 34.59 -0.75 7.87
C THR A 227 33.97 -2.08 8.28
N THR A 228 34.41 -2.66 9.41
CA THR A 228 33.88 -3.93 9.93
C THR A 228 33.34 -3.78 11.34
N VAL A 229 32.42 -4.68 11.71
CA VAL A 229 31.86 -4.77 13.07
C VAL A 229 32.69 -5.69 13.99
N SER A 230 33.77 -6.30 13.47
CA SER A 230 34.50 -7.38 14.14
C SER A 230 35.19 -6.94 15.45
N ASP A 231 35.55 -5.66 15.54
CA ASP A 231 36.24 -5.10 16.70
C ASP A 231 35.27 -4.58 17.79
N LEU A 232 33.96 -4.66 17.55
CA LEU A 232 32.96 -4.24 18.52
C LEU A 232 32.71 -5.33 19.57
N PRO A 233 32.48 -4.96 20.85
CA PRO A 233 32.09 -5.91 21.89
C PRO A 233 30.62 -6.37 21.78
N TYR A 234 30.11 -6.46 20.56
CA TYR A 234 28.72 -6.78 20.27
C TYR A 234 28.62 -7.82 19.16
N ARG A 235 27.91 -8.91 19.45
CA ARG A 235 27.53 -9.89 18.45
C ARG A 235 26.11 -9.60 17.99
N ILE A 236 25.96 -9.08 16.78
CA ILE A 236 24.64 -8.85 16.15
C ILE A 236 24.03 -10.20 15.78
N GLU A 237 22.81 -10.46 16.23
CA GLU A 237 22.09 -11.71 15.99
C GLU A 237 21.12 -11.58 14.82
N LYS A 238 20.32 -10.52 14.80
CA LYS A 238 19.37 -10.22 13.73
C LYS A 238 19.00 -8.74 13.71
N ALA A 239 18.62 -8.25 12.53
CA ALA A 239 17.93 -6.97 12.40
C ALA A 239 16.44 -7.14 12.76
N LEU A 240 15.91 -6.25 13.59
CA LEU A 240 14.48 -6.15 13.87
C LEU A 240 13.76 -5.30 12.84
N HIS A 241 14.38 -4.18 12.47
CA HIS A 241 13.76 -3.19 11.59
C HIS A 241 14.83 -2.41 10.82
N PHE A 242 14.50 -2.04 9.58
CA PHE A 242 15.31 -1.12 8.79
C PHE A 242 14.46 0.05 8.35
N SER A 243 15.01 1.25 8.53
CA SER A 243 14.49 2.49 7.97
C SER A 243 15.55 3.13 7.07
N ASN A 244 15.20 4.24 6.41
CA ASN A 244 16.20 5.09 5.78
C ASN A 244 17.14 5.73 6.82
N GLY A 245 16.67 5.99 8.03
CA GLY A 245 17.48 6.57 9.10
C GLY A 245 18.54 5.62 9.66
N GLY A 246 18.45 4.31 9.39
CA GLY A 246 19.32 3.28 9.95
C GLY A 246 18.54 2.02 10.37
N GLY A 247 19.24 1.06 10.94
CA GLY A 247 18.68 -0.19 11.45
C GLY A 247 18.53 -0.27 12.97
N VAL A 248 17.66 -1.19 13.40
CA VAL A 248 17.53 -1.64 14.79
C VAL A 248 17.90 -3.11 14.85
N TYR A 249 18.85 -3.46 15.70
CA TYR A 249 19.44 -4.80 15.77
C TYR A 249 19.32 -5.38 17.17
N VAL A 250 19.03 -6.68 17.27
CA VAL A 250 19.24 -7.43 18.52
C VAL A 250 20.63 -8.02 18.49
N GLY A 251 21.33 -7.93 19.61
CA GLY A 251 22.61 -8.54 19.79
C GLY A 251 22.87 -8.98 21.22
N THR A 252 24.04 -9.57 21.40
CA THR A 252 24.60 -9.91 22.72
C THR A 252 25.83 -9.04 22.96
N ASP A 253 25.91 -8.42 24.13
CA ASP A 253 27.15 -7.82 24.62
C ASP A 253 28.15 -8.94 24.98
N THR A 254 29.30 -8.97 24.33
CA THR A 254 30.26 -10.06 24.52
C THR A 254 31.06 -9.93 25.82
N ARG A 255 30.99 -8.79 26.50
CA ARG A 255 31.69 -8.54 27.78
C ARG A 255 31.05 -9.28 28.94
N ASP A 256 29.72 -9.43 28.93
CA ASP A 256 28.97 -10.06 30.03
C ASP A 256 27.79 -10.97 29.60
N GLY A 257 27.53 -11.08 28.30
CA GLY A 257 26.53 -11.98 27.73
C GLY A 257 25.09 -11.46 27.76
N ARG A 258 24.84 -10.21 28.18
CA ARG A 258 23.48 -9.66 28.20
C ARG A 258 22.94 -9.41 26.78
N ARG A 259 21.62 -9.56 26.61
CA ARG A 259 20.92 -9.19 25.37
C ARG A 259 20.73 -7.67 25.31
N VAL A 260 20.99 -7.09 24.15
CA VAL A 260 20.91 -5.64 23.91
C VAL A 260 20.22 -5.34 22.59
N VAL A 261 19.74 -4.10 22.47
CA VAL A 261 19.31 -3.51 21.21
C VAL A 261 20.33 -2.46 20.78
N LEU A 262 20.76 -2.51 19.52
CA LEU A 262 21.60 -1.49 18.90
C LEU A 262 20.74 -0.72 17.89
N LYS A 263 20.60 0.59 18.08
CA LYS A 263 19.97 1.50 17.10
C LYS A 263 21.04 2.27 16.36
N GLU A 264 20.92 2.32 15.05
CA GLU A 264 21.82 3.02 14.13
C GLU A 264 21.17 4.32 13.63
N GLY A 265 21.92 5.42 13.71
CA GLY A 265 21.59 6.71 13.14
C GLY A 265 22.54 7.06 12.00
N ARG A 266 22.00 7.20 10.80
CA ARG A 266 22.71 7.59 9.58
C ARG A 266 22.75 9.12 9.43
N PRO A 267 23.92 9.72 9.16
CA PRO A 267 24.03 11.17 8.99
C PRO A 267 23.20 11.66 7.81
N HIS A 268 22.52 12.79 8.00
CA HIS A 268 21.69 13.48 7.01
C HIS A 268 20.54 12.64 6.41
N ALA A 269 20.25 11.45 6.94
CA ALA A 269 19.23 10.55 6.43
C ALA A 269 18.10 10.36 7.45
N GLY A 270 16.94 9.91 6.98
CA GLY A 270 15.78 9.67 7.84
C GLY A 270 15.24 10.95 8.48
N LEU A 271 15.03 11.98 7.66
CA LEU A 271 14.58 13.30 8.11
C LEU A 271 13.18 13.22 8.73
N ALA A 272 13.02 13.86 9.89
CA ALA A 272 11.71 14.15 10.48
C ALA A 272 11.15 15.49 10.00
N ALA A 273 9.90 15.81 10.33
CA ALA A 273 9.21 17.01 9.83
C ALA A 273 9.90 18.34 10.21
N ASP A 274 10.65 18.37 11.31
CA ASP A 274 11.49 19.52 11.74
C ASP A 274 12.81 19.63 10.97
N GLY A 275 13.14 18.65 10.12
CA GLY A 275 14.40 18.54 9.38
C GLY A 275 15.52 17.82 10.13
N ALA A 276 15.28 17.32 11.35
CA ALA A 276 16.27 16.56 12.10
C ALA A 276 16.56 15.22 11.42
N ASP A 277 17.84 14.89 11.27
CA ASP A 277 18.28 13.60 10.74
C ASP A 277 18.27 12.51 11.81
N ALA A 278 18.59 11.28 11.40
CA ALA A 278 18.57 10.13 12.29
C ALA A 278 19.58 10.23 13.44
N ILE A 279 20.74 10.89 13.25
CA ILE A 279 21.71 11.10 14.34
C ILE A 279 21.10 12.05 15.37
N SER A 280 20.58 13.20 14.94
CA SER A 280 19.98 14.20 15.82
C SER A 280 18.84 13.60 16.65
N ARG A 281 18.01 12.75 16.03
CA ARG A 281 16.93 12.03 16.73
C ARG A 281 17.44 10.98 17.71
N LEU A 282 18.50 10.26 17.36
CA LEU A 282 19.11 9.26 18.24
C LEU A 282 19.81 9.90 19.45
N GLU A 283 20.39 11.10 19.29
CA GLU A 283 20.93 11.88 20.39
C GLU A 283 19.84 12.38 21.34
N ARG A 284 18.68 12.82 20.81
CA ARG A 284 17.49 13.16 21.61
C ARG A 284 16.98 11.94 22.39
N GLU A 285 16.88 10.79 21.72
CA GLU A 285 16.48 9.53 22.36
C GLU A 285 17.42 9.18 23.52
N ARG A 286 18.74 9.22 23.31
CA ARG A 286 19.73 8.95 24.37
C ARG A 286 19.53 9.88 25.56
N ALA A 287 19.43 11.19 25.32
CA ALA A 287 19.25 12.18 26.38
C ALA A 287 17.96 11.96 27.17
N ALA A 288 16.85 11.64 26.48
CA ALA A 288 15.58 11.33 27.12
C ALA A 288 15.70 10.06 27.99
N LEU A 289 16.28 8.98 27.47
CA LEU A 289 16.49 7.72 28.21
C LEU A 289 17.39 7.90 29.44
N GLU A 290 18.46 8.68 29.34
CA GLU A 290 19.32 9.02 30.48
C GLU A 290 18.53 9.78 31.57
N GLN A 291 17.62 10.68 31.19
CA GLN A 291 16.79 11.45 32.13
C GLN A 291 15.71 10.59 32.81
N VAL A 292 15.15 9.60 32.10
CA VAL A 292 14.15 8.66 32.65
C VAL A 292 14.77 7.38 33.23
N SER A 293 16.09 7.29 33.32
CA SER A 293 16.80 6.13 33.87
C SER A 293 16.32 5.76 35.27
N GLY A 294 16.25 4.45 35.55
CA GLY A 294 15.84 3.87 36.81
C GLY A 294 14.33 3.69 37.00
N LEU A 295 13.49 3.98 35.99
CA LEU A 295 12.04 3.72 36.05
C LEU A 295 11.70 2.23 35.95
N GLY A 296 12.56 1.41 35.32
CA GLY A 296 12.32 -0.02 35.11
C GLY A 296 11.27 -0.36 34.04
N THR A 297 10.53 0.63 33.56
CA THR A 297 9.50 0.52 32.49
C THR A 297 9.95 1.13 31.16
N VAL A 298 11.24 1.46 31.05
CA VAL A 298 11.91 2.05 29.87
C VAL A 298 13.31 1.42 29.74
N PRO A 299 13.89 1.34 28.53
CA PRO A 299 15.21 0.76 28.35
C PRO A 299 16.33 1.66 28.92
N GLU A 300 17.34 1.06 29.55
CA GLU A 300 18.53 1.80 29.98
C GLU A 300 19.54 1.96 28.85
N VAL A 301 20.21 3.12 28.79
CA VAL A 301 21.36 3.34 27.89
C VAL A 301 22.56 2.53 28.37
N ARG A 302 23.19 1.79 27.46
CA ARG A 302 24.33 0.90 27.75
C ARG A 302 25.63 1.37 27.11
N ASP A 303 25.58 1.93 25.91
CA ASP A 303 26.77 2.37 25.18
C ASP A 303 26.40 3.36 24.06
N TRP A 304 27.38 4.13 23.61
CA TRP A 304 27.24 5.12 22.54
C TRP A 304 28.55 5.26 21.76
N PHE A 305 28.55 4.87 20.48
CA PHE A 305 29.77 4.86 19.66
C PHE A 305 29.51 5.20 18.20
N THR A 306 30.60 5.27 17.43
CA THR A 306 30.59 5.60 16.00
C THR A 306 31.23 4.49 15.20
N LEU A 307 30.60 4.10 14.09
CA LEU A 307 31.16 3.14 13.13
C LEU A 307 30.77 3.57 11.72
N GLY A 308 31.76 3.76 10.84
CA GLY A 308 31.51 4.09 9.42
C GLY A 308 30.64 5.33 9.23
N ASP A 309 30.98 6.44 9.89
CA ASP A 309 30.23 7.71 9.95
C ASP A 309 28.83 7.64 10.62
N HIS A 310 28.37 6.44 11.00
CA HIS A 310 27.08 6.26 11.65
C HIS A 310 27.21 6.28 13.17
N ARG A 311 26.17 6.75 13.86
CA ARG A 311 26.07 6.69 15.33
C ARG A 311 25.29 5.46 15.77
N PHE A 312 25.72 4.84 16.86
CA PHE A 312 25.05 3.69 17.46
C PHE A 312 24.70 3.99 18.92
N LEU A 313 23.44 3.76 19.28
CA LEU A 313 22.93 3.75 20.65
C LEU A 313 22.67 2.31 21.05
N VAL A 314 23.34 1.84 22.10
CA VAL A 314 23.09 0.52 22.67
C VAL A 314 22.23 0.68 23.91
N MET A 315 21.16 -0.10 23.98
CA MET A 315 20.19 -0.06 25.07
C MET A 315 19.76 -1.47 25.48
N ASP A 316 19.00 -1.57 26.58
CA ASP A 316 18.41 -2.83 27.01
C ASP A 316 17.50 -3.46 25.96
N PHE A 317 17.54 -4.79 25.89
CA PHE A 317 16.48 -5.55 25.25
C PHE A 317 15.29 -5.69 26.19
N ILE A 318 14.14 -5.13 25.81
CA ILE A 318 12.89 -5.27 26.55
C ILE A 318 12.21 -6.58 26.17
N GLU A 319 12.04 -7.48 27.15
CA GLU A 319 11.30 -8.73 26.97
C GLU A 319 9.79 -8.48 26.79
N GLY A 320 9.13 -9.38 26.07
CA GLY A 320 7.70 -9.27 25.79
C GLY A 320 7.39 -9.03 24.31
N ARG A 321 6.19 -8.54 24.03
CA ARG A 321 5.66 -8.38 22.68
C ARG A 321 4.97 -7.03 22.50
N PRO A 322 5.08 -6.39 21.32
CA PRO A 322 4.34 -5.18 21.02
C PRO A 322 2.83 -5.36 21.21
N LEU A 323 2.15 -4.34 21.75
CA LEU A 323 0.72 -4.38 22.02
C LEU A 323 -0.11 -4.71 20.77
N ASN A 324 0.31 -4.25 19.58
CA ASN A 324 -0.37 -4.54 18.32
C ASN A 324 -0.51 -6.05 18.02
N SER A 325 0.41 -6.88 18.51
CA SER A 325 0.38 -8.33 18.27
C SER A 325 -0.77 -9.04 19.00
N PHE A 326 -1.25 -8.47 20.10
CA PHE A 326 -2.36 -9.03 20.87
C PHE A 326 -3.72 -8.85 20.18
N PHE A 327 -3.86 -7.87 19.28
CA PHE A 327 -5.07 -7.72 18.47
C PHE A 327 -5.30 -8.93 17.58
N ALA A 328 -4.29 -9.35 16.82
CA ALA A 328 -4.42 -10.47 15.89
C ALA A 328 -4.68 -11.82 16.61
N GLU A 329 -4.22 -11.96 17.87
CA GLU A 329 -4.26 -13.24 18.58
C GLU A 329 -5.40 -13.38 19.59
N ARG A 330 -5.88 -12.26 20.13
CA ARG A 330 -6.80 -12.23 21.29
C ARG A 330 -8.11 -11.50 21.02
N HIS A 331 -8.19 -10.67 19.97
CA HIS A 331 -9.34 -9.81 19.79
C HIS A 331 -10.61 -10.63 19.47
N PRO A 332 -11.64 -10.61 20.32
CA PRO A 332 -12.76 -11.55 20.23
C PRO A 332 -13.58 -11.39 18.94
N LEU A 333 -13.65 -10.17 18.39
CA LEU A 333 -14.38 -9.88 17.15
C LEU A 333 -13.74 -10.42 15.87
N LEU A 334 -12.57 -11.08 15.94
CA LEU A 334 -11.98 -11.79 14.79
C LEU A 334 -12.70 -13.12 14.49
N THR A 335 -13.75 -13.43 15.24
CA THR A 335 -14.64 -14.57 15.00
C THR A 335 -16.05 -14.08 14.64
N HIS A 336 -16.85 -14.95 14.04
CA HIS A 336 -18.22 -14.60 13.62
C HIS A 336 -19.23 -14.59 14.79
N ASP A 337 -18.99 -15.40 15.81
CA ASP A 337 -19.83 -15.50 17.01
C ASP A 337 -18.94 -15.49 18.26
N PRO A 338 -18.54 -14.31 18.75
CA PRO A 338 -17.62 -14.21 19.88
C PRO A 338 -18.29 -14.68 21.16
N ASP A 339 -17.61 -15.56 21.90
CA ASP A 339 -18.03 -15.98 23.25
C ASP A 339 -18.13 -14.74 24.18
N PRO A 340 -19.29 -14.46 24.78
CA PRO A 340 -19.46 -13.35 25.72
C PRO A 340 -18.45 -13.34 26.87
N GLU A 341 -18.03 -14.49 27.39
CA GLU A 341 -17.01 -14.53 28.45
C GLU A 341 -15.63 -14.16 27.91
N ALA A 342 -15.29 -14.55 26.67
CA ALA A 342 -14.06 -14.13 26.02
C ALA A 342 -14.04 -12.61 25.78
N VAL A 343 -15.19 -12.03 25.41
CA VAL A 343 -15.36 -10.57 25.30
C VAL A 343 -15.14 -9.89 26.65
N ALA A 344 -15.79 -10.37 27.71
CA ALA A 344 -15.63 -9.82 29.06
C ALA A 344 -14.19 -9.95 29.58
N ALA A 345 -13.53 -11.09 29.35
CA ALA A 345 -12.14 -11.33 29.73
C ALA A 345 -11.17 -10.41 28.98
N TYR A 346 -11.39 -10.20 27.67
CA TYR A 346 -10.63 -9.25 26.87
C TYR A 346 -10.81 -7.82 27.40
N THR A 347 -12.04 -7.41 27.69
CA THR A 347 -12.32 -6.08 28.26
C THR A 347 -11.57 -5.84 29.56
N ARG A 348 -11.62 -6.80 30.50
CA ARG A 348 -10.87 -6.69 31.77
C ARG A 348 -9.37 -6.57 31.53
N TRP A 349 -8.82 -7.30 30.57
CA TRP A 349 -7.40 -7.22 30.21
C TRP A 349 -7.05 -5.86 29.59
N ALA A 350 -7.80 -5.41 28.59
CA ALA A 350 -7.58 -4.14 27.91
C ALA A 350 -7.60 -2.94 28.88
N LEU A 351 -8.55 -2.92 29.82
CA LEU A 351 -8.63 -1.88 30.86
C LEU A 351 -7.43 -1.90 31.81
N ARG A 352 -6.90 -3.09 32.16
CA ARG A 352 -5.68 -3.19 32.99
C ARG A 352 -4.44 -2.72 32.24
N ILE A 353 -4.25 -3.15 30.99
CA ILE A 353 -3.11 -2.71 30.18
C ILE A 353 -3.17 -1.20 29.91
N HIS A 354 -4.35 -0.65 29.61
CA HIS A 354 -4.52 0.80 29.45
C HIS A 354 -4.06 1.56 30.69
N ARG A 355 -4.45 1.11 31.89
CA ARG A 355 -4.01 1.69 33.15
C ARG A 355 -2.49 1.60 33.33
N ALA A 356 -1.89 0.44 33.07
CA ALA A 356 -0.43 0.27 33.18
C ALA A 356 0.33 1.22 32.23
N VAL A 357 -0.22 1.46 31.03
CA VAL A 357 0.34 2.45 30.08
C VAL A 357 0.20 3.87 30.61
N GLU A 358 -0.97 4.24 31.14
CA GLU A 358 -1.22 5.55 31.75
C GLU A 358 -0.23 5.82 32.91
N GLU A 359 -0.08 4.87 33.84
CA GLU A 359 0.87 4.95 34.96
C GLU A 359 2.32 5.08 34.47
N THR A 360 2.70 4.37 33.40
CA THR A 360 4.05 4.46 32.83
C THR A 360 4.31 5.83 32.18
N VAL A 361 3.33 6.37 31.45
CA VAL A 361 3.41 7.70 30.85
C VAL A 361 3.50 8.78 31.93
N GLU A 362 2.72 8.66 33.01
CA GLU A 362 2.81 9.57 34.16
C GLU A 362 4.19 9.54 34.83
N ALA A 363 4.79 8.35 34.97
CA ALA A 363 6.13 8.21 35.52
C ALA A 363 7.21 8.87 34.64
N VAL A 364 7.07 8.79 33.32
CA VAL A 364 7.94 9.50 32.35
C VAL A 364 7.74 11.02 32.46
N HIS A 365 6.48 11.48 32.53
CA HIS A 365 6.15 12.90 32.71
C HIS A 365 6.72 13.47 34.01
N ALA A 366 6.68 12.70 35.10
CA ALA A 366 7.25 13.09 36.39
C ALA A 366 8.77 13.30 36.36
N ARG A 367 9.46 12.73 35.37
CA ARG A 367 10.90 12.97 35.10
C ARG A 367 11.14 14.15 34.15
N GLY A 368 10.10 14.89 33.75
CA GLY A 368 10.21 16.07 32.89
C GLY A 368 10.31 15.78 31.39
N ILE A 369 9.91 14.58 30.96
CA ILE A 369 9.91 14.17 29.54
C ILE A 369 8.48 13.96 29.05
N VAL A 370 8.18 14.45 27.84
CA VAL A 370 6.99 14.10 27.04
C VAL A 370 7.40 12.99 26.09
N PHE A 371 6.61 11.92 25.98
CA PHE A 371 6.93 10.78 25.10
C PHE A 371 6.70 11.10 23.62
N ASN A 372 5.63 11.85 23.30
CA ASN A 372 5.28 12.41 21.99
C ASN A 372 5.02 11.41 20.84
N ASP A 373 5.21 10.10 21.02
CA ASP A 373 4.92 9.08 19.99
C ASP A 373 4.26 7.82 20.57
N LEU A 374 3.27 8.01 21.45
CA LEU A 374 2.56 6.90 22.08
C LEU A 374 1.59 6.22 21.09
N HIS A 375 1.86 4.96 20.76
CA HIS A 375 0.97 4.11 19.97
C HIS A 375 1.23 2.62 20.21
N ILE A 376 0.34 1.76 19.70
CA ILE A 376 0.33 0.31 19.93
C ILE A 376 1.60 -0.47 19.51
N PHE A 377 2.54 0.15 18.79
CA PHE A 377 3.81 -0.48 18.40
C PHE A 377 4.97 -0.10 19.33
N ASN A 378 4.85 1.01 20.07
CA ASN A 378 5.85 1.52 21.02
C ASN A 378 5.56 1.09 22.47
N ILE A 379 4.52 0.27 22.67
CA ILE A 379 4.12 -0.30 23.96
C ILE A 379 4.44 -1.78 23.93
N MET A 380 5.38 -2.21 24.77
CA MET A 380 5.73 -3.61 24.98
C MET A 380 4.93 -4.17 26.16
N VAL A 381 4.19 -5.26 25.93
CA VAL A 381 3.51 -6.01 26.99
C VAL A 381 4.45 -7.13 27.43
N ALA A 382 4.76 -7.18 28.72
CA ALA A 382 5.65 -8.18 29.28
C ALA A 382 5.05 -9.59 29.21
N PRO A 383 5.87 -10.66 29.36
CA PRO A 383 5.37 -12.04 29.31
C PRO A 383 4.32 -12.39 30.38
N ASP A 384 4.21 -11.61 31.46
CA ASP A 384 3.17 -11.74 32.48
C ASP A 384 1.79 -11.25 32.01
N GLU A 385 1.73 -10.52 30.89
CA GLU A 385 0.55 -9.82 30.38
C GLU A 385 -0.11 -8.85 31.38
N GLU A 386 0.68 -8.32 32.32
CA GLU A 386 0.26 -7.35 33.33
C GLU A 386 1.08 -6.07 33.26
N SER A 387 2.39 -6.20 33.02
CA SER A 387 3.33 -5.09 33.00
C SER A 387 3.54 -4.57 31.58
N VAL A 388 3.79 -3.26 31.46
CA VAL A 388 4.15 -2.63 30.18
C VAL A 388 5.46 -1.87 30.25
N SER A 389 6.09 -1.69 29.10
CA SER A 389 7.26 -0.83 28.95
C SER A 389 7.15 -0.01 27.68
N LEU A 390 7.66 1.22 27.71
CA LEU A 390 7.70 2.10 26.54
C LEU A 390 9.06 1.95 25.85
N VAL A 391 9.04 1.92 24.53
CA VAL A 391 10.23 1.86 23.68
C VAL A 391 10.16 2.92 22.59
N ASP A 392 11.30 3.27 22.00
CA ASP A 392 11.43 4.29 20.94
C ASP A 392 11.16 5.73 21.42
N PHE A 393 12.16 6.33 22.06
CA PHE A 393 12.10 7.70 22.59
C PHE A 393 12.61 8.75 21.57
N GLU A 394 12.65 8.43 20.27
CA GLU A 394 13.18 9.33 19.24
C GLU A 394 12.39 10.64 19.07
N ALA A 395 11.10 10.65 19.46
CA ALA A 395 10.23 11.80 19.44
C ALA A 395 10.12 12.51 20.80
N ALA A 396 10.72 11.94 21.84
CA ALA A 396 10.62 12.45 23.19
C ALA A 396 11.26 13.83 23.31
N ALA A 397 10.67 14.68 24.14
CA ALA A 397 11.14 16.05 24.35
C ALA A 397 10.97 16.48 25.81
N PRO A 398 11.83 17.38 26.32
CA PRO A 398 11.61 18.02 27.61
C PRO A 398 10.25 18.73 27.67
N VAL A 399 9.57 18.65 28.81
CA VAL A 399 8.24 19.27 29.03
C VAL A 399 8.29 20.79 28.81
N GLU A 400 9.42 21.42 29.07
CA GLU A 400 9.65 22.86 28.94
C GLU A 400 9.58 23.34 27.48
N GLU A 401 9.92 22.50 26.51
CA GLU A 401 9.93 22.89 25.09
C GLU A 401 8.52 23.19 24.56
N ARG A 402 7.48 22.55 25.12
CA ARG A 402 6.07 22.70 24.68
C ARG A 402 5.93 22.56 23.16
N GLY A 403 6.71 21.64 22.59
CA GLY A 403 6.73 21.31 21.17
C GLY A 403 5.43 20.68 20.68
N ARG A 404 5.27 20.65 19.36
CA ARG A 404 4.26 19.81 18.69
C ARG A 404 4.84 18.42 18.45
N GLN A 405 3.96 17.47 18.18
CA GLN A 405 4.35 16.17 17.65
C GLN A 405 5.04 16.34 16.28
N VAL A 406 6.24 15.78 16.11
CA VAL A 406 7.07 15.89 14.89
C VAL A 406 7.13 14.57 14.10
N VAL A 407 6.98 13.45 14.80
CA VAL A 407 6.87 12.09 14.27
C VAL A 407 5.66 11.45 14.95
N ALA A 408 4.86 10.71 14.18
CA ALA A 408 3.65 10.10 14.70
C ALA A 408 3.18 8.93 13.85
N HIS A 409 2.65 7.91 14.50
CA HIS A 409 1.78 6.95 13.83
C HIS A 409 0.44 7.60 13.41
N PRO A 410 -0.05 7.43 12.17
CA PRO A 410 -1.27 8.10 11.68
C PRO A 410 -2.51 7.96 12.57
N GLY A 411 -2.72 6.78 13.16
CA GLY A 411 -3.82 6.51 14.09
C GLY A 411 -3.73 7.21 15.45
N PHE A 412 -2.64 7.93 15.74
CA PHE A 412 -2.39 8.62 17.00
C PHE A 412 -1.91 10.07 16.76
N PHE A 413 -2.04 10.58 15.53
CA PHE A 413 -1.61 11.93 15.17
C PHE A 413 -2.43 12.99 15.91
N ALA A 414 -1.79 13.74 16.80
CA ALA A 414 -2.44 14.76 17.59
C ALA A 414 -2.75 16.02 16.73
N PRO A 415 -3.91 16.67 16.93
CA PRO A 415 -4.23 17.88 16.19
C PRO A 415 -3.22 19.02 16.50
N PRO A 416 -3.00 19.98 15.59
CA PRO A 416 -1.93 20.98 15.71
C PRO A 416 -2.01 21.92 16.93
N ASP A 417 -3.13 21.93 17.65
CA ASP A 417 -3.31 22.69 18.87
C ASP A 417 -2.81 21.95 20.13
N ARG A 418 -2.49 20.65 20.04
CA ARG A 418 -1.88 19.86 21.11
C ARG A 418 -0.37 20.07 21.17
N ARG A 419 0.15 20.26 22.38
CA ARG A 419 1.56 20.56 22.65
C ARG A 419 2.01 19.97 23.97
N GLY A 420 3.27 19.58 24.06
CA GLY A 420 3.84 18.96 25.26
C GLY A 420 2.97 17.80 25.77
N LEU A 421 2.68 17.77 27.07
CA LEU A 421 1.89 16.71 27.72
C LEU A 421 0.52 16.45 27.08
N ASP A 422 -0.09 17.44 26.42
CA ASP A 422 -1.38 17.28 25.76
C ASP A 422 -1.31 16.33 24.54
N VAL A 423 -0.13 16.12 23.95
CA VAL A 423 0.09 15.13 22.88
C VAL A 423 -0.08 13.72 23.42
N ASP A 424 0.56 13.40 24.54
CA ASP A 424 0.47 12.07 25.16
C ASP A 424 -0.94 11.81 25.73
N ARG A 425 -1.60 12.83 26.27
CA ARG A 425 -3.01 12.72 26.71
C ARG A 425 -3.95 12.39 25.55
N TYR A 426 -3.76 13.04 24.41
CA TYR A 426 -4.52 12.73 23.19
C TYR A 426 -4.26 11.28 22.75
N ALA A 427 -3.00 10.85 22.74
CA ALA A 427 -2.65 9.48 22.36
C ALA A 427 -3.22 8.42 23.33
N LEU A 428 -3.21 8.68 24.64
CA LEU A 428 -3.86 7.84 25.66
C LEU A 428 -5.38 7.76 25.42
N ALA A 429 -6.03 8.87 25.05
CA ALA A 429 -7.45 8.89 24.71
C ALA A 429 -7.74 8.07 23.43
N CYS A 430 -6.91 8.20 22.39
CA CYS A 430 -6.99 7.34 21.20
C CYS A 430 -6.81 5.85 21.57
N LEU A 431 -5.87 5.55 22.48
CA LEU A 431 -5.60 4.18 22.92
C LEU A 431 -6.82 3.53 23.57
N ARG A 432 -7.62 4.30 24.34
CA ARG A 432 -8.89 3.82 24.94
C ARG A 432 -9.83 3.22 23.89
N LEU A 433 -9.93 3.83 22.72
CA LEU A 433 -10.76 3.34 21.62
C LEU A 433 -10.04 2.24 20.82
N ALA A 434 -8.73 2.42 20.57
CA ALA A 434 -7.94 1.52 19.74
C ALA A 434 -7.93 0.08 20.26
N PHE A 435 -7.95 -0.13 21.59
CA PHE A 435 -8.04 -1.47 22.22
C PHE A 435 -9.22 -2.31 21.72
N PHE A 436 -10.34 -1.68 21.41
CA PHE A 436 -11.60 -2.35 21.07
C PHE A 436 -11.97 -2.19 19.60
N MET A 437 -11.61 -1.05 19.01
CA MET A 437 -11.83 -0.73 17.61
C MET A 437 -10.59 0.01 17.09
N PRO A 438 -9.60 -0.71 16.51
CA PRO A 438 -8.34 -0.13 16.01
C PRO A 438 -8.53 0.63 14.69
N LEU A 439 -9.49 1.55 14.65
CA LEU A 439 -9.88 2.40 13.51
C LEU A 439 -9.54 3.88 13.75
N THR A 440 -8.63 4.16 14.68
CA THR A 440 -8.26 5.54 15.07
C THR A 440 -7.56 6.31 13.95
N THR A 441 -7.06 5.63 12.90
CA THR A 441 -6.57 6.28 11.67
C THR A 441 -7.63 7.15 11.01
N LEU A 442 -8.93 6.87 11.21
CA LEU A 442 -10.01 7.71 10.68
C LEU A 442 -10.03 9.14 11.27
N PHE A 443 -9.41 9.36 12.43
CA PHE A 443 -9.41 10.66 13.10
C PHE A 443 -8.61 11.73 12.34
N VAL A 444 -7.70 11.32 11.44
CA VAL A 444 -6.99 12.24 10.55
C VAL A 444 -7.89 12.83 9.47
N VAL A 445 -9.04 12.18 9.20
CA VAL A 445 -10.08 12.65 8.28
C VAL A 445 -11.12 13.43 9.08
N ASP A 446 -11.67 12.80 10.13
CA ASP A 446 -12.65 13.44 11.02
C ASP A 446 -12.55 12.89 12.45
N ARG A 447 -12.14 13.75 13.40
CA ARG A 447 -12.07 13.43 14.84
C ARG A 447 -13.45 13.15 15.44
N GLY A 448 -14.53 13.69 14.86
CA GLY A 448 -15.91 13.42 15.27
C GLY A 448 -16.28 11.93 15.22
N LYS A 449 -15.57 11.15 14.38
CA LYS A 449 -15.72 9.70 14.30
C LYS A 449 -15.47 8.98 15.64
N ALA A 450 -14.74 9.59 16.58
CA ALA A 450 -14.50 9.04 17.91
C ALA A 450 -15.81 8.74 18.67
N ALA A 451 -16.83 9.60 18.55
CA ALA A 451 -18.12 9.40 19.20
C ALA A 451 -18.83 8.14 18.67
N HIS A 452 -18.89 7.99 17.35
CA HIS A 452 -19.48 6.79 16.74
C HIS A 452 -18.68 5.52 17.06
N LEU A 453 -17.34 5.56 17.09
CA LEU A 453 -16.56 4.39 17.52
C LEU A 453 -16.82 4.04 18.98
N ALA A 454 -16.99 5.02 19.87
CA ALA A 454 -17.38 4.77 21.26
C ALA A 454 -18.76 4.08 21.37
N GLU A 455 -19.74 4.49 20.56
CA GLU A 455 -21.05 3.82 20.49
C GLU A 455 -20.93 2.36 20.00
N VAL A 456 -20.13 2.13 18.96
CA VAL A 456 -19.85 0.76 18.46
C VAL A 456 -19.18 -0.08 19.55
N ILE A 457 -18.19 0.47 20.27
CA ILE A 457 -17.51 -0.23 21.36
C ILE A 457 -18.49 -0.57 22.48
N ALA A 458 -19.34 0.37 22.90
CA ALA A 458 -20.35 0.11 23.94
C ALA A 458 -21.32 -1.03 23.54
N GLY A 459 -21.64 -1.15 22.24
CA GLY A 459 -22.48 -2.24 21.73
C GLY A 459 -21.76 -3.60 21.64
N GLN A 460 -20.47 -3.62 21.29
CA GLN A 460 -19.71 -4.87 21.12
C GLN A 460 -19.01 -5.34 22.41
N PHE A 461 -18.73 -4.43 23.34
CA PHE A 461 -18.03 -4.66 24.60
C PHE A 461 -18.79 -3.99 25.75
N PRO A 462 -19.93 -4.58 26.19
CA PRO A 462 -20.84 -3.93 27.13
C PRO A 462 -20.25 -3.69 28.53
N ASP A 463 -19.16 -4.40 28.88
CA ASP A 463 -18.46 -4.23 30.16
C ASP A 463 -17.48 -3.04 30.17
N VAL A 464 -17.31 -2.34 29.04
CA VAL A 464 -16.48 -1.13 29.00
C VAL A 464 -17.23 0.02 29.69
N PRO A 465 -16.65 0.66 30.73
CA PRO A 465 -17.34 1.74 31.43
C PRO A 465 -17.67 2.93 30.52
N ALA A 466 -18.88 3.46 30.63
CA ALA A 466 -19.33 4.57 29.77
C ALA A 466 -18.46 5.82 29.94
N GLU A 467 -18.00 6.11 31.15
CA GLU A 467 -17.10 7.22 31.47
C GLU A 467 -15.71 7.06 30.84
N PHE A 468 -15.24 5.83 30.63
CA PHE A 468 -13.96 5.56 29.99
C PHE A 468 -14.00 6.01 28.52
N LEU A 469 -15.09 5.67 27.82
CA LEU A 469 -15.36 6.06 26.44
C LEU A 469 -15.68 7.55 26.31
N ALA A 470 -16.55 8.08 27.18
CA ALA A 470 -16.91 9.50 27.17
C ALA A 470 -15.69 10.40 27.40
N GLY A 471 -14.77 10.02 28.31
CA GLY A 471 -13.51 10.72 28.52
C GLY A 471 -12.60 10.69 27.30
N ALA A 472 -12.56 9.56 26.58
CA ALA A 472 -11.78 9.45 25.33
C ALA A 472 -12.32 10.41 24.25
N VAL A 473 -13.64 10.37 24.01
CA VAL A 473 -14.31 11.24 23.04
C VAL A 473 -14.08 12.71 23.37
N ALA A 474 -14.26 13.09 24.64
CA ALA A 474 -14.06 14.46 25.10
C ALA A 474 -12.63 14.96 24.83
N GLU A 475 -11.60 14.18 25.13
CA GLU A 475 -10.20 14.59 24.89
C GLU A 475 -9.84 14.65 23.39
N ILE A 476 -10.30 13.67 22.60
CA ILE A 476 -10.03 13.61 21.15
C ILE A 476 -10.67 14.79 20.43
N THR A 477 -11.91 15.14 20.81
CA THR A 477 -12.70 16.21 20.19
C THR A 477 -12.51 17.59 20.83
N ARG A 478 -11.79 17.69 21.95
CA ARG A 478 -11.48 18.96 22.61
C ARG A 478 -10.86 19.94 21.61
N ASP A 479 -11.27 21.20 21.68
CA ASP A 479 -10.62 22.30 20.95
C ASP A 479 -9.87 23.17 21.97
N VAL A 480 -8.56 23.35 21.79
CA VAL A 480 -7.69 24.11 22.70
C VAL A 480 -7.44 25.53 22.18
N SER A 481 -7.94 25.85 20.98
CA SER A 481 -7.92 27.22 20.46
C SER A 481 -8.94 28.08 21.21
N ALA A 482 -8.50 29.19 21.82
CA ALA A 482 -9.40 30.14 22.47
C ALA A 482 -10.55 30.58 21.53
N PRO A 483 -11.79 30.76 22.04
CA PRO A 483 -12.92 31.18 21.22
C PRO A 483 -12.69 32.63 20.73
N GLY A 484 -12.18 32.78 19.51
CA GLY A 484 -12.22 34.05 18.81
C GLY A 484 -13.64 34.32 18.30
N PRO A 485 -14.18 35.54 18.43
CA PRO A 485 -15.50 35.87 17.91
C PRO A 485 -15.47 35.77 16.37
N GLY A 486 -16.30 34.90 15.79
CA GLY A 486 -16.49 34.80 14.34
C GLY A 486 -16.07 33.49 13.67
N ARG A 487 -15.56 32.49 14.41
CA ARG A 487 -15.44 31.12 13.85
C ARG A 487 -16.80 30.41 13.93
N PRO A 488 -17.29 29.80 12.84
CA PRO A 488 -18.49 28.96 12.91
C PRO A 488 -18.26 27.86 13.93
N ALA A 489 -19.27 27.56 14.74
CA ALA A 489 -19.24 26.41 15.64
C ALA A 489 -18.89 25.15 14.84
N PRO A 490 -18.13 24.20 15.40
CA PRO A 490 -17.96 22.91 14.75
C PRO A 490 -19.35 22.35 14.44
N SER A 491 -19.62 22.11 13.16
CA SER A 491 -20.86 21.45 12.74
C SER A 491 -20.95 20.13 13.50
N PRO A 492 -22.14 19.74 14.01
CA PRO A 492 -22.31 18.40 14.54
C PRO A 492 -21.84 17.40 13.47
N PRO A 493 -21.13 16.32 13.85
CA PRO A 493 -20.68 15.35 12.87
C PRO A 493 -21.91 14.89 12.10
N ALA A 494 -21.88 15.07 10.78
CA ALA A 494 -22.96 14.58 9.92
C ALA A 494 -22.93 13.06 10.08
N VAL A 495 -23.89 12.50 10.80
CA VAL A 495 -24.08 11.05 10.89
C VAL A 495 -24.25 10.58 9.46
N PRO A 496 -23.29 9.81 8.91
CA PRO A 496 -23.40 9.36 7.53
C PRO A 496 -24.64 8.50 7.37
N VAL A 497 -25.20 8.47 6.17
CA VAL A 497 -26.30 7.56 5.83
C VAL A 497 -25.92 6.13 6.20
N GLU A 498 -26.83 5.41 6.85
CA GLU A 498 -26.60 4.01 7.21
C GLU A 498 -26.47 3.15 5.93
N PRO A 499 -25.43 2.31 5.79
CA PRO A 499 -25.23 1.52 4.57
C PRO A 499 -26.44 0.65 4.17
N GLY A 500 -27.19 0.15 5.16
CA GLY A 500 -28.38 -0.67 4.94
C GLY A 500 -29.64 0.10 4.52
N ASP A 501 -29.64 1.43 4.55
CA ASP A 501 -30.80 2.25 4.15
C ASP A 501 -30.88 2.40 2.61
N TRP A 502 -31.14 1.30 1.92
CA TRP A 502 -31.21 1.24 0.46
C TRP A 502 -32.62 1.64 -0.04
N PRO A 503 -32.78 2.49 -1.08
CA PRO A 503 -31.75 3.01 -1.99
C PRO A 503 -31.13 4.36 -1.56
N TYR A 504 -31.42 4.89 -0.38
CA TYR A 504 -30.90 6.19 0.04
C TYR A 504 -29.37 6.20 0.19
N SER A 505 -28.80 5.11 0.73
CA SER A 505 -27.35 4.90 0.82
C SER A 505 -26.68 4.84 -0.56
N ARG A 506 -27.33 4.20 -1.55
CA ARG A 506 -26.92 4.23 -2.97
C ARG A 506 -26.80 5.65 -3.47
N ASP A 507 -27.89 6.41 -3.39
CA ASP A 507 -27.96 7.76 -3.95
C ASP A 507 -26.97 8.71 -3.25
N SER A 508 -26.71 8.50 -1.96
CA SER A 508 -25.71 9.24 -1.21
C SER A 508 -24.29 8.94 -1.70
N MET A 509 -23.91 7.66 -1.83
CA MET A 509 -22.59 7.28 -2.36
C MET A 509 -22.37 7.77 -3.79
N VAL A 510 -23.39 7.68 -4.66
CA VAL A 510 -23.33 8.21 -6.02
C VAL A 510 -23.06 9.72 -6.02
N LYS A 511 -23.77 10.48 -5.17
CA LYS A 511 -23.52 11.93 -5.02
C LYS A 511 -22.10 12.22 -4.52
N ALA A 512 -21.59 11.44 -3.56
CA ALA A 512 -20.22 11.60 -3.06
C ALA A 512 -19.17 11.37 -4.17
N ILE A 513 -19.35 10.32 -4.96
CA ILE A 513 -18.48 9.99 -6.10
C ILE A 513 -18.49 11.13 -7.12
N LEU A 514 -19.67 11.55 -7.57
CA LEU A 514 -19.79 12.60 -8.60
C LEU A 514 -19.27 13.96 -8.10
N ALA A 515 -19.50 14.30 -6.83
CA ALA A 515 -18.99 15.53 -6.22
C ALA A 515 -17.46 15.56 -6.03
N SER A 516 -16.78 14.43 -6.24
CA SER A 516 -15.32 14.31 -6.17
C SER A 516 -14.64 14.29 -7.54
N ALA A 517 -15.41 14.25 -8.63
CA ALA A 517 -14.86 14.16 -9.97
C ALA A 517 -14.03 15.40 -10.34
N THR A 518 -12.90 15.17 -11.01
CA THR A 518 -11.95 16.19 -11.48
C THR A 518 -11.76 16.08 -12.99
N PRO A 519 -12.77 16.42 -13.81
CA PRO A 519 -12.71 16.27 -15.27
C PRO A 519 -11.66 17.16 -15.95
N ASP A 520 -11.12 18.15 -15.22
CA ASP A 520 -10.05 19.05 -15.65
C ASP A 520 -8.63 18.44 -15.57
N ARG A 521 -8.48 17.27 -14.93
CA ARG A 521 -7.20 16.60 -14.75
C ARG A 521 -6.94 15.56 -15.82
N ASP A 522 -5.68 15.47 -16.26
CA ASP A 522 -5.25 14.45 -17.22
C ASP A 522 -4.79 13.14 -16.55
N ASP A 523 -4.46 13.16 -15.26
CA ASP A 523 -3.90 12.02 -14.53
C ASP A 523 -4.95 11.11 -13.89
N ARG A 524 -6.11 11.67 -13.49
CA ARG A 524 -7.22 10.93 -12.89
C ARG A 524 -8.55 11.69 -13.02
N LEU A 525 -9.66 10.96 -13.15
CA LEU A 525 -11.01 11.52 -13.07
C LEU A 525 -11.59 11.51 -11.66
N PHE A 526 -11.41 10.41 -10.92
CA PHE A 526 -11.93 10.27 -9.55
C PHE A 526 -10.76 10.01 -8.60
N PRO A 527 -10.77 10.58 -7.38
CA PRO A 527 -9.72 10.31 -6.42
C PRO A 527 -9.84 8.88 -5.86
N GLY A 528 -8.80 8.07 -6.08
CA GLY A 528 -8.70 6.71 -5.56
C GLY A 528 -7.44 6.45 -4.72
N ASP A 529 -7.01 5.19 -4.74
CA ASP A 529 -5.76 4.68 -4.19
C ASP A 529 -4.51 5.32 -4.82
N ILE A 530 -3.38 5.33 -4.11
CA ILE A 530 -2.11 5.91 -4.60
C ILE A 530 -1.59 5.24 -5.88
N THR A 531 -2.01 4.01 -6.17
CA THR A 531 -1.69 3.29 -7.41
C THR A 531 -2.22 3.99 -8.67
N GLN A 532 -3.23 4.85 -8.56
CA GLN A 532 -3.74 5.61 -9.71
C GLN A 532 -2.69 6.55 -10.34
N PHE A 533 -1.65 6.93 -9.58
CA PHE A 533 -0.60 7.86 -10.03
C PHE A 533 0.55 7.17 -10.78
N SER A 534 0.47 5.86 -11.04
CA SER A 534 1.37 5.20 -12.00
C SER A 534 0.93 5.47 -13.44
N ASP A 535 1.80 5.17 -14.41
CA ASP A 535 1.50 5.30 -15.84
C ASP A 535 0.19 4.55 -16.19
N GLY A 536 -0.83 5.27 -16.68
CA GLY A 536 -2.16 4.73 -17.00
C GLY A 536 -3.02 4.32 -15.79
N GLY A 537 -2.55 4.54 -14.56
CA GLY A 537 -3.21 4.09 -13.32
C GLY A 537 -4.59 4.71 -13.09
N GLY A 538 -4.80 5.95 -13.53
CA GLY A 538 -6.09 6.66 -13.43
C GLY A 538 -7.19 6.14 -14.37
N LEU A 539 -6.87 5.19 -15.28
CA LEU A 539 -7.83 4.69 -16.27
C LEU A 539 -8.51 3.38 -15.85
N GLY A 540 -7.76 2.48 -15.19
CA GLY A 540 -8.12 1.07 -15.01
C GLY A 540 -9.35 0.79 -14.11
N VAL A 541 -9.74 -0.48 -14.04
CA VAL A 541 -10.95 -0.93 -13.31
C VAL A 541 -10.76 -0.97 -11.78
N ALA A 542 -9.56 -1.26 -11.29
CA ALA A 542 -9.31 -1.36 -9.85
C ALA A 542 -9.33 0.00 -9.15
N HIS A 543 -8.59 0.97 -9.70
CA HIS A 543 -8.23 2.22 -9.02
C HIS A 543 -8.51 3.48 -9.85
N GLY A 544 -9.07 3.32 -11.06
CA GLY A 544 -9.25 4.40 -12.02
C GLY A 544 -10.70 4.59 -12.47
N ALA A 545 -10.88 5.43 -13.49
CA ALA A 545 -12.16 5.88 -13.99
C ALA A 545 -13.08 4.74 -14.47
N ALA A 546 -12.53 3.73 -15.17
CA ALA A 546 -13.32 2.61 -15.67
C ALA A 546 -14.03 1.86 -14.54
N GLY A 547 -13.37 1.68 -13.39
CA GLY A 547 -13.95 0.99 -12.23
C GLY A 547 -15.11 1.74 -11.60
N VAL A 548 -14.98 3.05 -11.49
CA VAL A 548 -16.04 3.91 -10.93
C VAL A 548 -17.24 3.94 -11.86
N LEU A 549 -17.03 4.12 -13.17
CA LEU A 549 -18.11 4.10 -14.16
C LEU A 549 -18.81 2.74 -14.21
N TYR A 550 -18.05 1.64 -14.08
CA TYR A 550 -18.61 0.30 -13.96
C TYR A 550 -19.54 0.17 -12.75
N ALA A 551 -19.09 0.61 -11.57
CA ALA A 551 -19.90 0.55 -10.35
C ALA A 551 -21.16 1.42 -10.42
N LEU A 552 -21.07 2.63 -10.97
CA LEU A 552 -22.22 3.51 -11.16
C LEU A 552 -23.28 2.83 -12.05
N SER A 553 -22.86 2.25 -13.18
CA SER A 553 -23.75 1.53 -14.09
C SER A 553 -24.41 0.31 -13.43
N HIS A 554 -23.66 -0.49 -12.67
CA HIS A 554 -24.17 -1.72 -12.05
C HIS A 554 -24.96 -1.47 -10.76
N ALA A 555 -24.86 -0.27 -10.18
CA ALA A 555 -25.71 0.14 -9.06
C ALA A 555 -27.01 0.82 -9.50
N GLY A 556 -27.26 0.95 -10.81
CA GLY A 556 -28.45 1.62 -11.34
C GLY A 556 -28.43 3.14 -11.18
N ALA A 557 -27.24 3.76 -11.10
CA ALA A 557 -27.11 5.20 -11.13
C ALA A 557 -27.41 5.76 -12.53
N GLU A 558 -27.76 7.05 -12.61
CA GLU A 558 -27.88 7.74 -13.89
C GLU A 558 -26.53 7.76 -14.63
N ARG A 559 -26.59 7.73 -15.96
CA ARG A 559 -25.41 7.70 -16.82
C ARG A 559 -24.58 8.97 -16.65
N TYR A 560 -23.30 8.84 -16.32
CA TYR A 560 -22.37 9.96 -16.19
C TYR A 560 -21.59 10.19 -17.49
N GLU A 561 -22.22 10.88 -18.46
CA GLU A 561 -21.66 11.08 -19.79
C GLU A 561 -20.33 11.86 -19.83
N GLU A 562 -20.12 12.80 -18.89
CA GLU A 562 -18.87 13.56 -18.82
C GLU A 562 -17.69 12.66 -18.46
N GLY A 563 -17.87 11.72 -17.52
CA GLY A 563 -16.82 10.77 -17.17
C GLY A 563 -16.51 9.77 -18.28
N GLU A 564 -17.54 9.36 -19.05
CA GLU A 564 -17.33 8.55 -20.25
C GLU A 564 -16.52 9.30 -21.32
N ARG A 565 -16.86 10.57 -21.58
CA ARG A 565 -16.09 11.43 -22.51
C ARG A 565 -14.65 11.61 -22.04
N TRP A 566 -14.44 11.78 -20.74
CA TRP A 566 -13.10 11.86 -20.17
C TRP A 566 -12.32 10.57 -20.43
N LEU A 567 -12.89 9.39 -20.16
CA LEU A 567 -12.21 8.12 -20.40
C LEU A 567 -11.89 7.87 -21.89
N LEU A 568 -12.79 8.29 -22.79
CA LEU A 568 -12.53 8.25 -24.23
C LEU A 568 -11.35 9.15 -24.62
N ALA A 569 -11.33 10.39 -24.16
CA ALA A 569 -10.27 11.34 -24.47
C ALA A 569 -8.89 10.91 -23.93
N HIS A 570 -8.85 10.31 -22.74
CA HIS A 570 -7.61 9.90 -22.07
C HIS A 570 -7.14 8.50 -22.47
N THR A 571 -7.84 7.87 -23.41
CA THR A 571 -7.38 6.64 -24.04
C THR A 571 -6.92 6.87 -25.48
N ASP A 572 -7.12 8.05 -26.09
CA ASP A 572 -6.77 8.34 -27.49
C ASP A 572 -5.86 9.58 -27.65
N PRO A 573 -4.52 9.41 -27.82
CA PRO A 573 -3.79 8.15 -27.84
C PRO A 573 -3.64 7.53 -26.45
N VAL A 574 -3.36 6.22 -26.39
CA VAL A 574 -3.12 5.52 -25.13
C VAL A 574 -1.86 6.05 -24.45
N PRO A 575 -1.89 6.39 -23.14
CA PRO A 575 -0.70 6.78 -22.42
C PRO A 575 0.36 5.67 -22.43
N VAL A 576 1.60 6.06 -22.76
CA VAL A 576 2.74 5.12 -22.80
C VAL A 576 2.94 4.50 -21.42
N GLY A 577 3.11 3.18 -21.38
CA GLY A 577 3.33 2.43 -20.14
C GLY A 577 2.04 1.96 -19.44
N THR A 578 0.87 2.23 -20.01
CA THR A 578 -0.40 1.69 -19.49
C THR A 578 -0.38 0.16 -19.50
N PRO A 579 -0.71 -0.52 -18.38
CA PRO A 579 -0.76 -1.98 -18.32
C PRO A 579 -1.83 -2.57 -19.26
N LEU A 580 -1.72 -3.88 -19.52
CA LEU A 580 -2.61 -4.58 -20.46
C LEU A 580 -3.78 -5.32 -19.79
N GLY A 581 -3.75 -5.47 -18.46
CA GLY A 581 -4.63 -6.38 -17.72
C GLY A 581 -6.10 -5.94 -17.58
N LEU A 582 -6.90 -6.80 -16.94
CA LEU A 582 -8.32 -6.56 -16.68
C LEU A 582 -8.54 -5.52 -15.57
N TYR A 583 -7.85 -5.63 -14.44
CA TYR A 583 -8.11 -4.74 -13.32
C TYR A 583 -7.19 -3.51 -13.31
N ASP A 584 -6.01 -3.60 -13.90
CA ASP A 584 -5.00 -2.54 -13.88
C ASP A 584 -4.71 -1.92 -15.25
N GLY A 585 -5.40 -2.32 -16.31
CA GLY A 585 -4.98 -2.00 -17.68
C GLY A 585 -6.08 -1.94 -18.74
N LEU A 586 -5.61 -1.92 -19.99
CA LEU A 586 -6.41 -1.67 -21.19
C LEU A 586 -7.51 -2.69 -21.44
N ALA A 587 -7.30 -3.98 -21.15
CA ALA A 587 -8.35 -4.98 -21.36
C ALA A 587 -9.59 -4.67 -20.50
N GLY A 588 -9.39 -4.20 -19.26
CA GLY A 588 -10.49 -3.73 -18.41
C GLY A 588 -11.17 -2.48 -18.92
N VAL A 589 -10.38 -1.50 -19.36
CA VAL A 589 -10.93 -0.27 -19.94
C VAL A 589 -11.78 -0.58 -21.17
N ALA A 590 -11.30 -1.46 -22.06
CA ALA A 590 -12.06 -1.93 -23.21
C ALA A 590 -13.37 -2.63 -22.81
N HIS A 591 -13.32 -3.53 -21.81
CA HIS A 591 -14.52 -4.21 -21.30
C HIS A 591 -15.58 -3.22 -20.80
N VAL A 592 -15.18 -2.21 -20.01
CA VAL A 592 -16.10 -1.20 -19.48
C VAL A 592 -16.63 -0.31 -20.61
N LEU A 593 -15.80 0.08 -21.58
CA LEU A 593 -16.24 0.89 -22.71
C LEU A 593 -17.26 0.16 -23.60
N ASP A 594 -17.06 -1.13 -23.91
CA ASP A 594 -18.06 -1.92 -24.65
C ASP A 594 -19.39 -2.00 -23.87
N LEU A 595 -19.31 -2.21 -22.54
CA LEU A 595 -20.48 -2.25 -21.66
C LEU A 595 -21.25 -0.92 -21.64
N LEU A 596 -20.56 0.21 -21.70
CA LEU A 596 -21.15 1.56 -21.76
C LEU A 596 -21.59 1.97 -23.18
N GLY A 597 -21.43 1.09 -24.17
CA GLY A 597 -21.85 1.29 -25.56
C GLY A 597 -20.79 1.92 -26.48
N HIS A 598 -19.56 2.11 -26.01
CA HIS A 598 -18.43 2.66 -26.78
C HIS A 598 -17.61 1.56 -27.47
N ARG A 599 -18.29 0.67 -28.19
CA ARG A 599 -17.71 -0.54 -28.79
C ARG A 599 -16.51 -0.27 -29.68
N THR A 600 -16.58 0.73 -30.57
CA THR A 600 -15.47 1.04 -31.48
C THR A 600 -14.18 1.30 -30.71
N ARG A 601 -14.24 2.14 -29.68
CA ARG A 601 -13.07 2.42 -28.84
C ARG A 601 -12.59 1.18 -28.10
N ALA A 602 -13.50 0.36 -27.59
CA ALA A 602 -13.15 -0.90 -26.94
C ALA A 602 -12.33 -1.81 -27.87
N LEU A 603 -12.74 -1.94 -29.14
CA LEU A 603 -12.02 -2.73 -30.14
C LEU A 603 -10.66 -2.13 -30.49
N ASP A 604 -10.56 -0.80 -30.66
CA ASP A 604 -9.27 -0.14 -30.90
C ASP A 604 -8.26 -0.43 -29.78
N LEU A 605 -8.72 -0.46 -28.52
CA LEU A 605 -7.86 -0.76 -27.37
C LEU A 605 -7.42 -2.23 -27.34
N ILE A 606 -8.29 -3.16 -27.74
CA ILE A 606 -7.92 -4.58 -27.86
C ILE A 606 -6.92 -4.79 -28.99
N ASP A 607 -7.05 -4.08 -30.11
CA ASP A 607 -6.05 -4.10 -31.19
C ASP A 607 -4.67 -3.64 -30.68
N VAL A 608 -4.62 -2.61 -29.83
CA VAL A 608 -3.37 -2.19 -29.17
C VAL A 608 -2.82 -3.33 -28.29
N VAL A 609 -3.66 -3.96 -27.45
CA VAL A 609 -3.24 -5.07 -26.59
C VAL A 609 -2.71 -6.26 -27.40
N LEU A 610 -3.36 -6.62 -28.50
CA LEU A 610 -2.97 -7.77 -29.32
C LEU A 610 -1.69 -7.55 -30.14
N ARG A 611 -1.29 -6.29 -30.36
CA ARG A 611 0.01 -5.93 -30.96
C ARG A 611 1.19 -6.02 -29.98
N GLU A 612 0.91 -6.07 -28.69
CA GLU A 612 1.92 -6.22 -27.64
C GLU A 612 2.28 -7.69 -27.37
N LYS A 613 3.29 -7.92 -26.52
CA LYS A 613 3.75 -9.27 -26.13
C LYS A 613 2.86 -9.91 -25.05
N TRP A 614 1.55 -9.92 -25.26
CA TRP A 614 0.55 -10.35 -24.27
C TRP A 614 0.74 -11.82 -23.82
N HIS A 615 1.25 -12.71 -24.67
CA HIS A 615 1.58 -14.10 -24.33
C HIS A 615 2.57 -14.24 -23.15
N LYS A 616 3.33 -13.18 -22.85
CA LYS A 616 4.31 -13.13 -21.74
C LYS A 616 3.72 -12.60 -20.43
N LEU A 617 2.44 -12.22 -20.42
CA LEU A 617 1.77 -11.80 -19.20
C LEU A 617 1.73 -12.96 -18.18
N SER A 618 1.66 -12.59 -16.90
CA SER A 618 1.47 -13.52 -15.79
C SER A 618 0.14 -14.28 -15.94
N SER A 619 -0.06 -15.33 -15.14
CA SER A 619 -1.29 -16.12 -15.21
C SER A 619 -2.48 -15.48 -14.50
N ASP A 620 -2.26 -14.43 -13.71
CA ASP A 620 -3.26 -13.90 -12.78
C ASP A 620 -4.42 -13.14 -13.43
N LEU A 621 -5.48 -12.90 -12.65
CA LEU A 621 -6.69 -12.20 -13.11
C LEU A 621 -6.49 -10.68 -13.21
N ARG A 622 -5.67 -10.08 -12.34
CA ARG A 622 -5.55 -8.62 -12.27
C ARG A 622 -4.83 -8.03 -13.47
N GLY A 623 -3.61 -8.47 -13.69
CA GLY A 623 -2.72 -7.96 -14.76
C GLY A 623 -2.44 -8.97 -15.87
N GLY A 624 -2.91 -10.20 -15.70
CA GLY A 624 -2.45 -11.36 -16.45
C GLY A 624 -3.40 -11.89 -17.51
N LEU A 625 -3.01 -13.04 -18.04
CA LEU A 625 -3.70 -13.78 -19.09
C LEU A 625 -5.12 -14.17 -18.72
N ALA A 626 -5.41 -14.53 -17.46
CA ALA A 626 -6.76 -14.92 -17.07
C ALA A 626 -7.77 -13.78 -17.28
N GLY A 627 -7.37 -12.55 -16.91
CA GLY A 627 -8.19 -11.36 -17.15
C GLY A 627 -8.36 -11.05 -18.63
N LEU A 628 -7.27 -11.11 -19.41
CA LEU A 628 -7.32 -10.89 -20.86
C LEU A 628 -8.22 -11.90 -21.58
N GLY A 629 -8.10 -13.19 -21.26
CA GLY A 629 -8.91 -14.26 -21.84
C GLY A 629 -10.40 -14.09 -21.56
N LEU A 630 -10.76 -13.62 -20.35
CA LEU A 630 -12.16 -13.33 -20.01
C LEU A 630 -12.73 -12.18 -20.83
N VAL A 631 -11.94 -11.11 -21.04
CA VAL A 631 -12.34 -9.98 -21.88
C VAL A 631 -12.51 -10.41 -23.33
N LEU A 632 -11.55 -11.15 -23.88
CA LEU A 632 -11.61 -11.66 -25.26
C LEU A 632 -12.81 -12.59 -25.46
N GLY A 633 -13.04 -13.54 -24.55
CA GLY A 633 -14.22 -14.41 -24.60
C GLY A 633 -15.54 -13.65 -24.41
N GLY A 634 -15.53 -12.57 -23.63
CA GLY A 634 -16.64 -11.63 -23.51
C GLY A 634 -16.96 -10.94 -24.83
N LEU A 635 -15.96 -10.35 -25.47
CA LEU A 635 -16.09 -9.68 -26.75
C LEU A 635 -16.52 -10.64 -27.85
N ALA A 636 -15.97 -11.86 -27.90
CA ALA A 636 -16.41 -12.90 -28.83
C ALA A 636 -17.92 -13.14 -28.76
N ARG A 637 -18.50 -13.13 -27.54
CA ARG A 637 -19.95 -13.27 -27.35
C ARG A 637 -20.74 -12.02 -27.74
N THR A 638 -20.23 -10.82 -27.45
CA THR A 638 -20.96 -9.56 -27.72
C THR A 638 -20.86 -9.11 -29.18
N THR A 639 -19.76 -9.42 -29.87
CA THR A 639 -19.51 -9.04 -31.27
C THR A 639 -19.81 -10.16 -32.25
N GLY A 640 -19.65 -11.42 -31.85
CA GLY A 640 -19.73 -12.59 -32.74
C GLY A 640 -18.48 -12.80 -33.61
N GLU A 641 -17.41 -12.03 -33.39
CA GLU A 641 -16.17 -12.14 -34.16
C GLU A 641 -15.37 -13.38 -33.76
N PRO A 642 -15.04 -14.29 -34.70
CA PRO A 642 -14.36 -15.56 -34.39
C PRO A 642 -12.93 -15.36 -33.90
N GLU A 643 -12.24 -14.30 -34.34
CA GLU A 643 -10.85 -14.02 -33.92
C GLU A 643 -10.75 -13.88 -32.39
N PHE A 644 -11.70 -13.22 -31.74
CA PHE A 644 -11.66 -13.08 -30.28
C PHE A 644 -11.87 -14.42 -29.55
N ALA A 645 -12.68 -15.31 -30.12
CA ALA A 645 -12.86 -16.66 -29.57
C ALA A 645 -11.56 -17.48 -29.72
N GLU A 646 -10.89 -17.39 -30.87
CA GLU A 646 -9.59 -18.03 -31.11
C GLU A 646 -8.53 -17.50 -30.14
N ARG A 647 -8.44 -16.18 -29.95
CA ARG A 647 -7.49 -15.58 -28.98
C ARG A 647 -7.81 -15.96 -27.53
N ALA A 648 -9.08 -16.04 -27.16
CA ALA A 648 -9.47 -16.52 -25.83
C ALA A 648 -9.07 -18.00 -25.63
N GLN A 649 -9.14 -18.81 -26.69
CA GLN A 649 -8.65 -20.19 -26.66
C GLN A 649 -7.13 -20.26 -26.56
N ASP A 650 -6.38 -19.46 -27.32
CA ASP A 650 -4.91 -19.36 -27.22
C ASP A 650 -4.48 -19.07 -25.76
N VAL A 651 -5.16 -18.10 -25.12
CA VAL A 651 -4.94 -17.76 -23.71
C VAL A 651 -5.23 -18.95 -22.79
N THR A 652 -6.33 -19.65 -23.05
CA THR A 652 -6.76 -20.82 -22.26
C THR A 652 -5.72 -21.93 -22.34
N ASP A 653 -5.24 -22.26 -23.54
CA ASP A 653 -4.25 -23.30 -23.77
C ASP A 653 -2.91 -23.00 -23.07
N ILE A 654 -2.47 -21.73 -23.11
CA ILE A 654 -1.28 -21.28 -22.37
C ILE A 654 -1.46 -21.50 -20.87
N LEU A 655 -2.63 -21.15 -20.32
CA LEU A 655 -2.89 -21.28 -18.89
C LEU A 655 -3.05 -22.72 -18.43
N VAL A 656 -3.65 -23.58 -19.25
CA VAL A 656 -3.70 -25.03 -19.00
C VAL A 656 -2.29 -25.61 -19.01
N SER A 657 -1.45 -25.26 -19.99
CA SER A 657 -0.04 -25.68 -20.03
C SER A 657 0.74 -25.23 -18.79
N ARG A 658 0.53 -23.99 -18.32
CA ARG A 658 1.14 -23.47 -17.09
C ARG A 658 0.60 -24.15 -15.82
N LEU A 659 -0.53 -24.85 -15.87
CA LEU A 659 -0.95 -25.70 -14.77
C LEU A 659 -0.06 -26.96 -14.65
N ASP A 660 0.63 -27.40 -15.67
CA ASP A 660 1.51 -28.57 -15.56
C ASP A 660 2.94 -28.18 -15.13
N GLU A 661 3.25 -26.88 -15.09
CA GLU A 661 4.55 -26.39 -14.64
C GLU A 661 4.78 -26.66 -13.14
N PRO A 662 6.04 -26.96 -12.73
CA PRO A 662 6.39 -27.12 -11.33
C PRO A 662 6.04 -25.88 -10.52
N LEU A 663 5.34 -26.10 -9.40
CA LEU A 663 4.98 -25.01 -8.51
C LEU A 663 6.25 -24.39 -7.88
N PRO A 664 6.37 -23.06 -7.82
CA PRO A 664 7.50 -22.39 -7.16
C PRO A 664 7.49 -22.69 -5.65
N ASP A 665 8.51 -22.25 -4.92
CA ASP A 665 8.52 -22.36 -3.45
C ASP A 665 7.22 -21.79 -2.83
N PRO A 666 6.60 -22.44 -1.81
CA PRO A 666 5.37 -21.95 -1.18
C PRO A 666 5.41 -20.48 -0.75
N SER A 667 6.55 -19.98 -0.28
CA SER A 667 6.74 -18.57 0.11
C SER A 667 6.67 -17.58 -1.06
N LYS A 668 6.81 -18.07 -2.30
CA LYS A 668 6.72 -17.29 -3.54
C LYS A 668 5.35 -17.43 -4.22
N ARG A 669 4.46 -18.31 -3.74
CA ARG A 669 3.12 -18.54 -4.31
C ARG A 669 2.14 -17.49 -3.80
N ARG A 670 1.42 -16.85 -4.73
CA ARG A 670 0.23 -16.02 -4.44
C ARG A 670 -1.02 -16.90 -4.52
N ALA A 671 -2.06 -16.54 -3.77
CA ALA A 671 -3.36 -17.21 -3.78
C ALA A 671 -4.50 -16.16 -3.83
N GLY A 672 -5.73 -16.63 -4.06
CA GLY A 672 -6.93 -15.77 -4.11
C GLY A 672 -7.28 -15.30 -5.53
N LEU A 673 -8.36 -14.53 -5.65
CA LEU A 673 -9.00 -14.21 -6.92
C LEU A 673 -8.10 -13.43 -7.89
N LEU A 674 -7.46 -12.36 -7.42
CA LEU A 674 -6.75 -11.42 -8.30
C LEU A 674 -5.35 -11.89 -8.69
N ARG A 675 -4.69 -12.69 -7.84
CA ARG A 675 -3.25 -13.03 -7.96
C ARG A 675 -2.95 -14.52 -7.88
N GLY A 676 -3.90 -15.34 -7.43
CA GLY A 676 -3.79 -16.79 -7.32
C GLY A 676 -4.31 -17.54 -8.54
N ALA A 677 -4.35 -18.86 -8.41
CA ALA A 677 -4.84 -19.79 -9.41
C ALA A 677 -6.38 -19.74 -9.58
N SER A 678 -7.09 -19.14 -8.61
CA SER A 678 -8.54 -18.87 -8.72
C SER A 678 -8.89 -17.96 -9.91
N GLY A 679 -7.99 -17.07 -10.34
CA GLY A 679 -8.13 -16.28 -11.57
C GLY A 679 -8.21 -17.14 -12.83
N PRO A 680 -7.18 -17.96 -13.12
CA PRO A 680 -7.25 -18.99 -14.17
C PRO A 680 -8.46 -19.92 -14.05
N ALA A 681 -8.80 -20.38 -12.84
CA ALA A 681 -9.98 -21.22 -12.62
C ALA A 681 -11.26 -20.54 -13.13
N LEU A 682 -11.45 -19.25 -12.84
CA LEU A 682 -12.59 -18.48 -13.35
C LEU A 682 -12.63 -18.45 -14.89
N LEU A 683 -11.49 -18.23 -15.55
CA LEU A 683 -11.43 -18.31 -17.01
C LEU A 683 -11.88 -19.69 -17.52
N PHE A 684 -11.35 -20.76 -16.95
CA PHE A 684 -11.69 -22.13 -17.36
C PHE A 684 -13.18 -22.43 -17.19
N LEU A 685 -13.80 -21.95 -16.11
CA LEU A 685 -15.25 -22.11 -15.91
C LEU A 685 -16.06 -21.34 -16.97
N ARG A 686 -15.66 -20.12 -17.34
CA ARG A 686 -16.36 -19.34 -18.37
C ARG A 686 -16.15 -19.90 -19.78
N GLN A 687 -14.98 -20.49 -20.05
CA GLN A 687 -14.74 -21.20 -21.29
C GLN A 687 -15.49 -22.53 -21.34
N TYR A 688 -15.57 -23.25 -20.22
CA TYR A 688 -16.38 -24.46 -20.09
C TYR A 688 -17.85 -24.20 -20.42
N GLU A 689 -18.43 -23.13 -19.91
CA GLU A 689 -19.82 -22.76 -20.25
C GLU A 689 -20.03 -22.48 -21.73
N ALA A 690 -18.99 -22.03 -22.45
CA ALA A 690 -19.07 -21.73 -23.87
C ALA A 690 -18.83 -22.97 -24.75
N THR A 691 -17.94 -23.88 -24.35
CA THR A 691 -17.48 -25.01 -25.18
C THR A 691 -18.05 -26.36 -24.75
N GLY A 692 -18.42 -26.51 -23.48
CA GLY A 692 -18.79 -27.79 -22.86
C GLY A 692 -17.62 -28.75 -22.66
N ASP A 693 -16.36 -28.31 -22.81
CA ASP A 693 -15.20 -29.20 -22.71
C ASP A 693 -14.92 -29.62 -21.25
N PRO A 694 -15.16 -30.89 -20.86
CA PRO A 694 -14.98 -31.35 -19.48
C PRO A 694 -13.55 -31.21 -18.96
N ALA A 695 -12.53 -31.15 -19.83
CA ALA A 695 -11.14 -30.95 -19.42
C ALA A 695 -10.93 -29.57 -18.75
N LEU A 696 -11.69 -28.56 -19.17
CA LEU A 696 -11.64 -27.22 -18.57
C LEU A 696 -12.22 -27.21 -17.15
N LEU A 697 -13.28 -27.98 -16.90
CA LEU A 697 -13.82 -28.13 -15.55
C LEU A 697 -12.79 -28.84 -14.65
N GLU A 698 -12.11 -29.87 -15.15
CA GLU A 698 -11.03 -30.53 -14.40
C GLU A 698 -9.84 -29.59 -14.11
N ALA A 699 -9.44 -28.78 -15.09
CA ALA A 699 -8.41 -27.76 -14.95
C ALA A 699 -8.79 -26.70 -13.89
N ALA A 700 -10.05 -26.25 -13.88
CA ALA A 700 -10.56 -25.34 -12.85
C ALA A 700 -10.46 -25.94 -11.45
N GLY A 701 -10.83 -27.21 -11.29
CA GLY A 701 -10.68 -27.93 -10.01
C GLY A 701 -9.22 -28.04 -9.56
N THR A 702 -8.29 -28.30 -10.48
CA THR A 702 -6.84 -28.33 -10.18
C THR A 702 -6.32 -26.96 -9.75
N ALA A 703 -6.73 -25.89 -10.42
CA ALA A 703 -6.37 -24.53 -10.07
C ALA A 703 -6.91 -24.12 -8.69
N LEU A 704 -8.16 -24.47 -8.35
CA LEU A 704 -8.75 -24.21 -7.03
C LEU A 704 -8.00 -24.94 -5.90
N ARG A 705 -7.61 -26.21 -6.10
CA ARG A 705 -6.81 -26.95 -5.10
C ARG A 705 -5.48 -26.25 -4.80
N ARG A 706 -4.81 -25.69 -5.81
CA ARG A 706 -3.53 -24.97 -5.61
C ARG A 706 -3.66 -23.78 -4.67
N ASP A 707 -4.75 -23.03 -4.77
CA ASP A 707 -5.01 -21.92 -3.86
C ASP A 707 -5.44 -22.43 -2.48
N LEU A 708 -6.26 -23.49 -2.40
CA LEU A 708 -6.68 -24.09 -1.14
C LEU A 708 -5.52 -24.73 -0.35
N ASP A 709 -4.50 -25.27 -1.04
CA ASP A 709 -3.27 -25.77 -0.42
C ASP A 709 -2.47 -24.67 0.32
N ARG A 710 -2.80 -23.39 0.07
CA ARG A 710 -2.22 -22.23 0.77
C ARG A 710 -3.09 -21.77 1.93
N CYS A 711 -4.22 -22.42 2.21
CA CYS A 711 -5.11 -22.02 3.28
C CYS A 711 -4.83 -22.78 4.60
N VAL A 712 -5.11 -22.12 5.71
CA VAL A 712 -5.06 -22.69 7.06
C VAL A 712 -6.36 -22.41 7.80
N VAL A 713 -6.74 -23.33 8.69
CA VAL A 713 -7.92 -23.21 9.52
C VAL A 713 -7.58 -22.36 10.76
N GLN A 714 -8.32 -21.28 10.96
CA GLN A 714 -8.20 -20.41 12.13
C GLN A 714 -8.92 -20.98 13.36
N ARG A 715 -8.61 -20.44 14.54
CA ARG A 715 -9.27 -20.83 15.81
C ARG A 715 -10.80 -20.72 15.76
N GLY A 716 -11.33 -19.80 14.95
CA GLY A 716 -12.76 -19.60 14.72
C GLY A 716 -13.40 -20.54 13.68
N GLY A 717 -12.66 -21.55 13.19
CA GLY A 717 -13.13 -22.51 12.17
C GLY A 717 -13.07 -22.01 10.73
N GLY A 718 -12.88 -20.70 10.54
CA GLY A 718 -12.72 -20.07 9.23
C GLY A 718 -11.48 -20.55 8.48
N LEU A 719 -11.59 -20.70 7.17
CA LEU A 719 -10.47 -21.02 6.29
C LEU A 719 -9.92 -19.72 5.69
N GLU A 720 -8.63 -19.46 5.85
CA GLU A 720 -7.97 -18.24 5.37
C GLU A 720 -6.66 -18.58 4.65
N VAL A 721 -6.27 -17.77 3.66
CA VAL A 721 -4.98 -17.92 2.97
C VAL A 721 -3.85 -17.57 3.94
N ASP A 722 -2.81 -18.40 4.00
CA ASP A 722 -1.61 -18.20 4.82
C ASP A 722 -0.45 -17.62 4.00
N GLU A 723 -0.07 -16.37 4.29
CA GLU A 723 1.09 -15.72 3.67
C GLU A 723 2.41 -16.01 4.41
N GLY A 724 2.38 -16.84 5.47
CA GLY A 724 3.53 -17.21 6.32
C GLY A 724 3.84 -16.20 7.43
N TRP A 725 3.27 -14.99 7.36
CA TRP A 725 3.41 -13.94 8.38
C TRP A 725 2.07 -13.37 8.85
N ARG A 726 0.97 -13.66 8.14
CA ARG A 726 -0.41 -13.36 8.49
C ARG A 726 -1.35 -14.27 7.70
N THR A 727 -2.62 -14.26 8.07
CA THR A 727 -3.69 -14.88 7.28
C THR A 727 -4.62 -13.85 6.63
N MET A 728 -5.24 -14.24 5.52
CA MET A 728 -5.97 -13.34 4.63
C MET A 728 -7.33 -13.93 4.24
N PRO A 729 -8.44 -13.36 4.74
CA PRO A 729 -9.78 -13.76 4.33
C PRO A 729 -10.27 -13.01 3.08
N TYR A 730 -9.64 -11.89 2.70
CA TYR A 730 -10.20 -10.92 1.75
C TYR A 730 -10.40 -11.40 0.31
N LEU A 731 -11.28 -10.72 -0.42
CA LEU A 731 -11.65 -11.04 -1.80
C LEU A 731 -10.45 -11.16 -2.76
N ALA A 732 -9.51 -10.20 -2.74
CA ALA A 732 -8.48 -10.14 -3.79
C ALA A 732 -7.39 -11.21 -3.67
N GLU A 733 -6.84 -11.36 -2.47
CA GLU A 733 -5.67 -12.23 -2.20
C GLU A 733 -5.92 -13.20 -1.04
N GLY A 734 -7.19 -13.43 -0.71
CA GLY A 734 -7.61 -14.26 0.41
C GLY A 734 -8.67 -15.28 0.03
N SER A 735 -9.15 -15.98 1.05
CA SER A 735 -9.98 -17.17 0.88
C SER A 735 -11.38 -16.87 0.32
N VAL A 736 -11.95 -15.69 0.56
CA VAL A 736 -13.22 -15.28 -0.06
C VAL A 736 -13.13 -15.18 -1.57
N GLY A 737 -11.98 -14.78 -2.11
CA GLY A 737 -11.74 -14.81 -3.55
C GLY A 737 -11.78 -16.21 -4.14
N ILE A 738 -11.25 -17.19 -3.40
CA ILE A 738 -11.31 -18.60 -3.76
C ILE A 738 -12.77 -19.08 -3.70
N GLY A 739 -13.47 -18.73 -2.61
CA GLY A 739 -14.88 -19.08 -2.38
C GLY A 739 -15.81 -18.68 -3.53
N LEU A 740 -15.68 -17.46 -4.06
CA LEU A 740 -16.50 -16.99 -5.18
C LEU A 740 -16.39 -17.88 -6.44
N VAL A 741 -15.19 -18.35 -6.76
CA VAL A 741 -14.95 -19.20 -7.94
C VAL A 741 -15.31 -20.65 -7.63
N LEU A 742 -15.10 -21.08 -6.38
CA LEU A 742 -15.49 -22.39 -5.88
C LEU A 742 -17.01 -22.61 -5.95
N ASP A 743 -17.81 -21.58 -5.65
CA ASP A 743 -19.27 -21.65 -5.76
C ASP A 743 -19.72 -21.90 -7.21
N ASP A 744 -19.12 -21.20 -8.17
CA ASP A 744 -19.38 -21.41 -9.60
C ASP A 744 -18.99 -22.83 -10.04
N TYR A 745 -17.82 -23.31 -9.58
CA TYR A 745 -17.35 -24.68 -9.84
C TYR A 745 -18.34 -25.72 -9.32
N LEU A 746 -18.76 -25.60 -8.06
CA LEU A 746 -19.69 -26.55 -7.42
C LEU A 746 -21.07 -26.55 -8.10
N ALA A 747 -21.55 -25.39 -8.56
CA ALA A 747 -22.81 -25.29 -9.30
C ALA A 747 -22.73 -26.00 -10.66
N LEU A 748 -21.62 -25.82 -11.40
CA LEU A 748 -21.41 -26.45 -12.71
C LEU A 748 -21.17 -27.96 -12.58
N ASP A 749 -20.37 -28.40 -11.61
CA ASP A 749 -20.11 -29.83 -11.35
C ASP A 749 -21.41 -30.57 -10.95
N ALA A 750 -22.27 -29.95 -10.16
CA ALA A 750 -23.57 -30.51 -9.80
C ALA A 750 -24.50 -30.68 -11.02
N ALA A 751 -24.51 -29.71 -11.95
CA ALA A 751 -25.36 -29.75 -13.14
C ALA A 751 -24.99 -30.89 -14.11
N GLU A 752 -23.72 -31.29 -14.14
CA GLU A 752 -23.20 -32.37 -14.99
C GLU A 752 -23.55 -33.79 -14.50
N GLY A 753 -24.15 -33.94 -13.32
CA GLY A 753 -24.56 -35.25 -12.81
C GLY A 753 -23.40 -36.24 -12.56
N ARG A 754 -22.14 -35.76 -12.44
CA ARG A 754 -20.93 -36.57 -12.15
C ARG A 754 -20.89 -37.14 -10.71
N SER A 755 -22.06 -37.31 -10.09
CA SER A 755 -22.24 -37.80 -8.73
C SER A 755 -22.47 -39.31 -8.71
N ARG A 756 -21.42 -40.06 -8.33
CA ARG A 756 -21.48 -41.17 -7.34
C ARG A 756 -20.21 -42.02 -7.19
N THR A 757 -19.20 -41.89 -8.06
CA THR A 757 -18.05 -42.83 -8.06
C THR A 757 -16.67 -42.23 -7.75
N ARG A 758 -16.53 -40.92 -7.55
CA ARG A 758 -15.26 -40.29 -7.12
C ARG A 758 -15.49 -39.46 -5.85
N SER A 759 -15.39 -40.11 -4.69
CA SER A 759 -15.56 -39.52 -3.35
C SER A 759 -14.47 -38.52 -2.96
N ASP A 760 -13.27 -38.63 -3.51
CA ASP A 760 -12.10 -38.06 -2.83
C ASP A 760 -11.89 -36.54 -3.08
N GLY A 761 -12.59 -35.93 -4.05
CA GLY A 761 -12.37 -34.53 -4.45
C GLY A 761 -13.48 -33.53 -4.12
N ARG A 762 -14.74 -33.97 -4.09
CA ARG A 762 -15.92 -33.10 -3.87
C ARG A 762 -16.15 -32.80 -2.40
N GLU A 763 -15.84 -33.75 -1.52
CA GLU A 763 -15.98 -33.60 -0.07
C GLU A 763 -15.12 -32.45 0.47
N GLY A 764 -13.87 -32.32 -0.01
CA GLY A 764 -12.97 -31.24 0.42
C GLY A 764 -13.37 -29.84 -0.05
N PHE A 765 -14.06 -29.73 -1.19
CA PHE A 765 -14.52 -28.44 -1.72
C PHE A 765 -15.77 -27.90 -1.00
N GLU A 766 -16.73 -28.76 -0.67
CA GLU A 766 -17.88 -28.34 0.12
C GLU A 766 -17.45 -27.92 1.53
N GLU A 767 -16.53 -28.66 2.15
CA GLU A 767 -15.94 -28.28 3.45
C GLU A 767 -15.18 -26.96 3.37
N ALA A 768 -14.35 -26.77 2.34
CA ALA A 768 -13.63 -25.52 2.13
C ALA A 768 -14.59 -24.33 1.97
N ARG A 769 -15.65 -24.48 1.16
CA ARG A 769 -16.69 -23.46 0.98
C ARG A 769 -17.31 -23.06 2.32
N ASP A 770 -17.72 -24.03 3.14
CA ASP A 770 -18.41 -23.75 4.41
C ASP A 770 -17.48 -23.05 5.42
N ARG A 771 -16.19 -23.41 5.44
CA ARG A 771 -15.17 -22.73 6.25
C ARG A 771 -14.83 -21.33 5.70
N ILE A 772 -14.88 -21.10 4.39
CA ILE A 772 -14.72 -19.77 3.80
C ILE A 772 -15.91 -18.86 4.16
N LEU A 773 -17.14 -19.39 4.13
CA LEU A 773 -18.33 -18.66 4.61
C LEU A 773 -18.21 -18.26 6.07
N THR A 774 -17.62 -19.14 6.90
CA THR A 774 -17.32 -18.84 8.30
C THR A 774 -16.32 -17.68 8.41
N ALA A 775 -15.26 -17.69 7.60
CA ALA A 775 -14.27 -16.59 7.57
C ALA A 775 -14.89 -15.27 7.10
N ALA A 776 -15.83 -15.30 6.14
CA ALA A 776 -16.56 -14.13 5.64
C ALA A 776 -17.57 -13.56 6.65
N ALA A 777 -17.92 -14.30 7.70
CA ALA A 777 -18.87 -13.89 8.72
C ALA A 777 -18.23 -13.28 9.97
N SER A 778 -16.89 -13.11 10.03
CA SER A 778 -16.20 -12.49 11.17
C SER A 778 -16.75 -11.09 11.49
N ARG A 779 -16.79 -10.73 12.78
CA ARG A 779 -17.39 -9.46 13.22
C ARG A 779 -16.55 -8.24 12.83
N PHE A 780 -15.23 -8.37 12.84
CA PHE A 780 -14.29 -7.29 12.55
C PHE A 780 -13.37 -7.59 11.36
N TYR A 781 -13.20 -6.59 10.50
CA TYR A 781 -12.20 -6.55 9.43
C TYR A 781 -11.41 -5.24 9.52
N ALA A 782 -10.17 -5.22 9.04
CA ALA A 782 -9.36 -4.01 9.17
C ALA A 782 -9.77 -2.89 8.21
N GLN A 783 -10.39 -3.23 7.07
CA GLN A 783 -10.64 -2.29 5.98
C GLN A 783 -12.09 -2.39 5.45
N PRO A 784 -12.65 -1.32 4.87
CA PRO A 784 -13.98 -1.34 4.29
C PRO A 784 -14.03 -1.86 2.84
N GLY A 785 -12.92 -1.71 2.09
CA GLY A 785 -12.90 -1.83 0.63
C GLY A 785 -13.31 -3.19 0.06
N LEU A 786 -13.53 -3.22 -1.25
CA LEU A 786 -14.01 -4.40 -1.98
C LEU A 786 -12.94 -5.50 -2.04
N PHE A 787 -11.73 -5.16 -2.48
CA PHE A 787 -10.64 -6.11 -2.67
C PHE A 787 -10.01 -6.55 -1.35
N GLN A 788 -9.85 -5.61 -0.43
CA GLN A 788 -9.33 -5.83 0.91
C GLN A 788 -10.26 -5.15 1.89
N GLY A 789 -11.27 -5.87 2.34
CA GLY A 789 -12.18 -5.37 3.37
C GLY A 789 -13.54 -6.03 3.41
N ARG A 790 -14.41 -5.40 4.20
CA ARG A 790 -15.77 -5.88 4.49
C ARG A 790 -16.69 -5.87 3.28
N ALA A 791 -16.55 -4.91 2.36
CA ALA A 791 -17.36 -4.90 1.14
C ALA A 791 -17.16 -6.18 0.30
N GLY A 792 -15.95 -6.73 0.25
CA GLY A 792 -15.69 -8.04 -0.38
C GLY A 792 -16.43 -9.20 0.29
N MET A 793 -16.60 -9.15 1.61
CA MET A 793 -17.35 -10.15 2.38
C MET A 793 -18.84 -10.05 2.08
N ILE A 794 -19.38 -8.83 2.05
CA ILE A 794 -20.78 -8.56 1.70
C ILE A 794 -21.09 -9.11 0.30
N LEU A 795 -20.24 -8.80 -0.68
CA LEU A 795 -20.40 -9.29 -2.05
C LEU A 795 -20.43 -10.84 -2.11
N HIS A 796 -19.53 -11.50 -1.38
CA HIS A 796 -19.49 -12.97 -1.35
C HIS A 796 -20.71 -13.58 -0.67
N LEU A 797 -21.10 -13.06 0.49
CA LEU A 797 -22.28 -13.55 1.23
C LEU A 797 -23.58 -13.33 0.44
N ALA A 798 -23.69 -12.22 -0.31
CA ALA A 798 -24.82 -11.96 -1.19
C ALA A 798 -24.97 -13.02 -2.30
N ARG A 799 -23.85 -13.53 -2.82
CA ARG A 799 -23.86 -14.56 -3.88
C ARG A 799 -24.15 -15.97 -3.38
N THR A 800 -23.66 -16.34 -2.20
CA THR A 800 -23.58 -17.73 -1.70
C THR A 800 -24.87 -18.30 -1.13
N GLY A 801 -25.91 -17.49 -0.94
CA GLY A 801 -27.13 -17.92 -0.24
C GLY A 801 -26.95 -18.07 1.28
N ALA A 802 -25.89 -17.46 1.84
CA ALA A 802 -25.71 -17.34 3.28
C ALA A 802 -26.95 -16.72 3.96
N PRO A 803 -27.25 -17.07 5.23
CA PRO A 803 -28.42 -16.55 5.92
C PRO A 803 -28.48 -15.01 5.88
N GLU A 804 -29.65 -14.44 5.58
CA GLU A 804 -29.86 -12.99 5.48
C GLU A 804 -29.39 -12.23 6.73
N ALA A 805 -29.50 -12.86 7.91
CA ALA A 805 -28.98 -12.32 9.15
C ALA A 805 -27.48 -11.99 9.06
N ARG A 806 -26.67 -12.87 8.47
CA ARG A 806 -25.22 -12.67 8.30
C ARG A 806 -24.91 -11.54 7.34
N GLN A 807 -25.68 -11.41 6.26
CA GLN A 807 -25.53 -10.31 5.32
C GLN A 807 -25.86 -8.97 6.01
N ARG A 808 -26.97 -8.89 6.74
CA ARG A 808 -27.34 -7.69 7.51
C ARG A 808 -26.30 -7.31 8.55
N GLU A 809 -25.71 -8.28 9.24
CA GLU A 809 -24.61 -8.05 10.19
C GLU A 809 -23.38 -7.42 9.52
N GLN A 810 -23.00 -7.91 8.33
CA GLN A 810 -21.88 -7.35 7.59
C GLN A 810 -22.18 -5.96 7.01
N ILE A 811 -23.41 -5.72 6.54
CA ILE A 811 -23.85 -4.41 6.06
C ILE A 811 -23.86 -3.39 7.20
N ALA A 812 -24.41 -3.74 8.37
CA ALA A 812 -24.38 -2.87 9.55
C ALA A 812 -22.94 -2.58 10.00
N GLY A 813 -22.08 -3.60 10.01
CA GLY A 813 -20.67 -3.43 10.35
C GLY A 813 -19.86 -2.63 9.33
N LEU A 814 -20.34 -2.45 8.09
CA LEU A 814 -19.74 -1.51 7.14
C LEU A 814 -19.92 -0.06 7.62
N GLY A 815 -20.96 0.23 8.41
CA GLY A 815 -21.20 1.54 9.03
C GLY A 815 -20.05 1.99 9.93
N TRP A 816 -19.29 1.04 10.50
CA TRP A 816 -18.12 1.34 11.34
C TRP A 816 -17.08 2.22 10.61
N TYR A 817 -17.00 2.12 9.29
CA TYR A 817 -16.06 2.87 8.45
C TYR A 817 -16.72 4.03 7.71
N ALA A 818 -18.03 4.23 7.84
CA ALA A 818 -18.76 5.27 7.11
C ALA A 818 -18.23 6.67 7.47
N MET A 819 -17.94 7.48 6.47
CA MET A 819 -17.47 8.86 6.59
C MET A 819 -18.40 9.80 5.83
N SER A 820 -18.36 11.08 6.17
CA SER A 820 -19.09 12.11 5.42
C SER A 820 -18.15 12.83 4.45
N TYR A 821 -18.55 12.95 3.19
CA TYR A 821 -17.95 13.84 2.21
C TYR A 821 -19.03 14.74 1.64
N GLN A 822 -18.94 16.05 1.89
CA GLN A 822 -19.96 17.03 1.52
C GLN A 822 -21.40 16.62 1.94
N GLY A 823 -21.54 16.03 3.13
CA GLY A 823 -22.82 15.55 3.66
C GLY A 823 -23.30 14.23 3.05
N GLN A 824 -22.49 13.56 2.25
CA GLN A 824 -22.82 12.28 1.63
C GLN A 824 -21.98 11.12 2.18
N LEU A 825 -22.51 9.90 2.11
CA LEU A 825 -21.83 8.68 2.52
C LEU A 825 -20.63 8.38 1.62
N ALA A 826 -19.44 8.31 2.22
CA ALA A 826 -18.21 7.92 1.55
C ALA A 826 -17.39 6.97 2.44
N PHE A 827 -16.45 6.26 1.83
CA PHE A 827 -15.59 5.31 2.52
C PHE A 827 -14.10 5.64 2.37
N PRO A 828 -13.31 5.39 3.42
CA PRO A 828 -11.87 5.57 3.39
C PRO A 828 -11.20 4.48 2.52
N GLY A 829 -10.13 4.84 1.82
CA GLY A 829 -9.35 3.91 1.00
C GLY A 829 -8.40 3.02 1.81
N HIS A 830 -7.45 2.38 1.12
CA HIS A 830 -6.42 1.56 1.78
C HIS A 830 -5.66 2.38 2.83
N GLN A 831 -5.26 1.77 3.95
CA GLN A 831 -4.72 2.42 5.17
C GLN A 831 -5.66 3.38 5.90
N MET A 832 -6.82 3.70 5.35
CA MET A 832 -7.86 4.56 5.95
C MET A 832 -7.42 5.98 6.35
N MET A 833 -6.34 6.50 5.76
CA MET A 833 -5.87 7.86 6.04
C MET A 833 -6.63 8.92 5.24
N ARG A 834 -7.21 8.53 4.10
CA ARG A 834 -7.98 9.40 3.21
C ARG A 834 -9.15 8.63 2.61
N LEU A 835 -10.15 9.36 2.12
CA LEU A 835 -11.25 8.86 1.31
C LEU A 835 -10.74 8.33 -0.03
N SER A 836 -11.45 7.35 -0.57
CA SER A 836 -11.25 6.83 -1.92
C SER A 836 -12.61 6.62 -2.58
N MET A 837 -12.68 6.90 -3.88
CA MET A 837 -13.87 6.71 -4.69
C MET A 837 -13.73 5.55 -5.67
N ASP A 838 -12.58 4.86 -5.67
CA ASP A 838 -12.33 3.75 -6.58
C ASP A 838 -13.06 2.45 -6.21
N LEU A 839 -13.02 1.51 -7.16
CA LEU A 839 -13.69 0.21 -7.03
C LEU A 839 -12.99 -0.70 -6.01
N GLY A 840 -11.65 -0.74 -6.00
CA GLY A 840 -10.91 -1.73 -5.24
C GLY A 840 -10.88 -1.46 -3.73
N THR A 841 -10.77 -0.18 -3.35
CA THR A 841 -10.48 0.27 -1.99
C THR A 841 -11.57 1.15 -1.41
N GLY A 842 -12.33 1.85 -2.25
CA GLY A 842 -13.16 2.98 -1.83
C GLY A 842 -14.67 2.81 -2.00
N THR A 843 -15.32 3.95 -2.18
CA THR A 843 -16.77 4.12 -2.18
C THR A 843 -17.46 3.38 -3.33
N ALA A 844 -16.88 3.36 -4.54
CA ALA A 844 -17.46 2.61 -5.66
C ALA A 844 -17.47 1.10 -5.39
N GLY A 845 -16.45 0.58 -4.70
CA GLY A 845 -16.43 -0.82 -4.26
C GLY A 845 -17.51 -1.16 -3.24
N CYS A 846 -17.73 -0.26 -2.28
CA CYS A 846 -18.79 -0.41 -1.29
C CYS A 846 -20.18 -0.31 -1.93
N LEU A 847 -20.35 0.61 -2.89
CA LEU A 847 -21.56 0.75 -3.69
C LEU A 847 -21.89 -0.54 -4.45
N LEU A 848 -20.89 -1.14 -5.12
CA LEU A 848 -21.08 -2.40 -5.84
C LEU A 848 -21.47 -3.55 -4.89
N ALA A 849 -20.81 -3.67 -3.74
CA ALA A 849 -21.10 -4.72 -2.77
C ALA A 849 -22.51 -4.59 -2.16
N LEU A 850 -22.95 -3.37 -1.84
CA LEU A 850 -24.29 -3.11 -1.34
C LEU A 850 -25.35 -3.33 -2.41
N GLY A 851 -25.09 -2.90 -3.66
CA GLY A 851 -25.97 -3.20 -4.80
C GLY A 851 -26.11 -4.71 -5.05
N ALA A 852 -25.06 -5.49 -4.83
CA ALA A 852 -25.13 -6.95 -4.94
C ALA A 852 -26.00 -7.60 -3.86
N ALA A 853 -26.04 -7.01 -2.65
CA ALA A 853 -26.76 -7.55 -1.50
C ALA A 853 -28.19 -7.03 -1.36
N LEU A 854 -28.48 -5.80 -1.82
CA LEU A 854 -29.72 -5.08 -1.53
C LEU A 854 -30.56 -4.76 -2.77
N ASP A 855 -30.00 -4.82 -3.99
CA ASP A 855 -30.79 -4.64 -5.22
C ASP A 855 -31.44 -5.97 -5.65
N GLU A 856 -32.74 -6.10 -5.43
CA GLU A 856 -33.50 -7.31 -5.79
C GLU A 856 -33.80 -7.40 -7.30
N THR A 857 -33.69 -6.29 -8.04
CA THR A 857 -34.11 -6.23 -9.45
C THR A 857 -32.98 -6.57 -10.41
N ALA A 858 -31.78 -6.04 -10.12
CA ALA A 858 -30.58 -6.29 -10.90
C ALA A 858 -29.37 -6.27 -9.95
N PRO A 859 -29.13 -7.38 -9.22
CA PRO A 859 -28.02 -7.46 -8.28
C PRO A 859 -26.70 -7.14 -8.99
N ALA A 860 -25.96 -6.18 -8.44
CA ALA A 860 -24.64 -5.84 -8.95
C ALA A 860 -23.68 -7.04 -8.84
N ALA A 861 -22.65 -7.08 -9.70
CA ALA A 861 -21.68 -8.16 -9.73
C ALA A 861 -20.30 -7.65 -10.10
N LEU A 862 -19.27 -8.46 -9.86
CA LEU A 862 -17.95 -8.23 -10.43
C LEU A 862 -17.91 -8.67 -11.91
N PRO A 863 -17.00 -8.11 -12.72
CA PRO A 863 -16.78 -8.56 -14.09
C PRO A 863 -16.60 -10.09 -14.15
N PHE A 864 -17.33 -10.73 -15.06
CA PHE A 864 -17.29 -12.17 -15.33
C PHE A 864 -17.68 -13.10 -14.18
N LEU A 865 -18.32 -12.55 -13.15
CA LEU A 865 -18.70 -13.23 -11.92
C LEU A 865 -20.21 -13.05 -11.65
N PRO A 866 -21.08 -13.61 -12.53
CA PRO A 866 -22.53 -13.39 -12.47
C PRO A 866 -23.15 -14.01 -11.20
N PRO A 867 -24.39 -13.65 -10.84
CA PRO A 867 -25.13 -14.31 -9.77
C PRO A 867 -25.19 -15.84 -9.96
N LEU A 868 -25.13 -16.61 -8.86
CA LEU A 868 -25.19 -18.07 -8.92
C LEU A 868 -26.54 -18.51 -9.52
N ARG A 869 -26.48 -19.41 -10.51
CA ARG A 869 -27.68 -20.03 -11.09
C ARG A 869 -28.29 -20.96 -10.03
N ARG A 870 -29.36 -20.53 -9.36
CA ARG A 870 -30.13 -21.44 -8.49
C ARG A 870 -30.78 -22.52 -9.36
N PRO A 871 -30.67 -23.82 -9.01
CA PRO A 871 -31.41 -24.85 -9.72
C PRO A 871 -32.91 -24.50 -9.66
N GLN A 872 -33.54 -24.37 -10.82
CA GLN A 872 -34.98 -24.16 -10.91
C GLN A 872 -35.65 -25.33 -10.19
N ASN A 873 -36.34 -25.06 -9.08
CA ASN A 873 -37.22 -26.04 -8.46
C ASN A 873 -38.14 -26.58 -9.55
N ALA A 874 -38.04 -27.89 -9.81
CA ALA A 874 -38.95 -28.59 -10.69
C ALA A 874 -40.38 -28.23 -10.29
N ALA A 875 -41.12 -27.66 -11.24
CA ALA A 875 -42.52 -27.30 -11.03
C ALA A 875 -43.27 -28.52 -10.44
N PRO A 876 -44.19 -28.30 -9.47
CA PRO A 876 -44.94 -29.41 -8.90
C PRO A 876 -45.68 -30.11 -10.04
N HIS A 877 -45.36 -31.38 -10.25
CA HIS A 877 -46.13 -32.26 -11.12
C HIS A 877 -47.58 -32.17 -10.68
N LYS A 878 -48.42 -31.58 -11.53
CA LYS A 878 -49.87 -31.71 -11.42
C LYS A 878 -50.18 -33.19 -11.64
N GLU A 879 -50.58 -33.86 -10.57
CA GLU A 879 -51.29 -35.14 -10.66
C GLU A 879 -52.59 -34.91 -11.44
N SER A 880 -52.74 -35.66 -12.52
CA SER A 880 -53.98 -35.83 -13.29
C SER A 880 -54.79 -36.98 -12.73
#